data_AF-A0A938IGY0-F1
#
_entry.id   AF-A0A938IGY0-F1
#
_cell.length_a   1.000
_cell.length_b   1.000
_cell.length_c   1.000
_cell.angle_alpha   90.00
_cell.angle_beta   90.00
_cell.angle_gamma   90.00
#
_symmetry.space_group_name_H-M   'P 1'
#
loop_
_entity.id
_entity.type
_entity.pdbx_description
1 polymer ?
#
loop_
_entity_poly.entity_id
_entity_poly.type
_entity_poly.pdbx_seq_one_letter_code
_entity_poly.pdbx_strand_id
1 'polypeptide(L)'
;MIRHQAAVLLAVLVGPLALIPVLPGEEPPRLLYLPGYPVPFPDADSQTPLPGYERKATWHESLEGLIEATLTTKPEDAAARGAEYERLRDVMWDWVARDFRDRRSQVEMETERRDGLWDTPAPEGGRVPPGFYLARAQERVELARKTLAMLPRSDTRARFETELDAAALRVQGASPAVKEAEQRSLFGDVADLRRRMIFSHPALDFDRILISKRPPPVLSAPGDNYYGMHNGTGDGLVVLANWKDDSVETVPLLEGKLPAGCAMHADLSFDGRRVVFAYADHTPPRDQWQFFLYEIAIDGTGLRRITGRPEDTLEGCAGRETVLCEDYDPCYLPDGGIAFISTRNQGGVRCHNGDRYCPTYLLYRCDADGTKIRALSFGEANEWDPVVMPDGLVLWTRWDYINRPVIPTMGIWTTRPDGTSPAHYFGNYTPNPCRICQTRPIPGSHRVVATTAGHHTIHAGSLILIDRSIAEDGLDAITRLTPEAAFPESEGDARVSFGSPFPFSEDLFLAEYSPEPFPGSMSSLPRRNAYGIYLIDTLGGRELIYRDPTISCFEPLPVRARPVPPRLPSLIADSSERPPGRDPDRRTGVFHVHDLHSHAHGIPRGTIRALRVNELIPQPTQRVPYSSEVRFEILKRIVGTVPVDASGTVVFEGPAGVPLQFQALDQDGMAVMTMRTFTHLQPGETVSCVGCHDRSHSGEPKPVAPPPPPSASVVAPTPPVGARYPGGFSFAKTVQPVLDRYCIECHGLDDKAGGINLLGTIDTSDSATRHTHEYLLASTAYRALLDVPGLVAVAQYGDETWYSRPKDYFAHGGRLARMLLDGHQGIRLDAESRQRVFDWLDLNAPFYGDYSWNKDEWRRVDSDGELRLRREIRSTFGAGLAEQPFAALVNAANPEESRILMAPLAVSAGGWGLVADGGWSRRDDPGYVALRERVLGAIEPLPHHDIAGTCGRDEKCLCLSCWVRHARRTAPPPRSND
;
A
#
# COMPACT_ATOMS: atom_id res chain seq x y z
N MET A 1 20.82 -13.28 -15.56
CA MET A 1 19.75 -12.93 -14.61
C MET A 1 19.35 -11.45 -14.67
N ILE A 2 20.27 -10.48 -14.66
CA ILE A 2 19.92 -9.02 -14.72
C ILE A 2 19.24 -8.60 -16.04
N ARG A 3 19.52 -9.26 -17.17
CA ARG A 3 18.94 -8.91 -18.49
C ARG A 3 17.52 -9.44 -18.77
N HIS A 4 17.00 -10.39 -17.98
CA HIS A 4 15.63 -10.88 -18.15
C HIS A 4 14.60 -10.07 -17.35
N GLN A 5 15.01 -9.42 -16.25
CA GLN A 5 14.12 -8.55 -15.45
C GLN A 5 13.78 -7.22 -16.15
N ALA A 6 14.70 -6.68 -16.96
CA ALA A 6 14.44 -5.46 -17.74
C ALA A 6 13.41 -5.69 -18.87
N ALA A 7 13.29 -6.91 -19.40
CA ALA A 7 12.37 -7.23 -20.49
C ALA A 7 10.92 -7.40 -20.04
N VAL A 8 10.70 -7.86 -18.79
CA VAL A 8 9.36 -8.01 -18.21
C VAL A 8 8.79 -6.65 -17.77
N LEU A 9 9.63 -5.74 -17.26
CA LEU A 9 9.21 -4.36 -16.99
C LEU A 9 8.80 -3.58 -18.25
N LEU A 10 9.48 -3.82 -19.38
CA LEU A 10 9.22 -3.06 -20.62
C LEU A 10 7.91 -3.46 -21.33
N ALA A 11 7.43 -4.69 -21.13
CA ALA A 11 6.22 -5.20 -21.79
C ALA A 11 4.91 -4.71 -21.13
N VAL A 12 4.95 -4.30 -19.86
CA VAL A 12 3.79 -3.73 -19.14
C VAL A 12 3.68 -2.21 -19.35
N LEU A 13 4.77 -1.54 -19.76
CA LEU A 13 4.86 -0.07 -19.83
C LEU A 13 4.45 0.56 -21.18
N VAL A 14 4.13 -0.22 -22.22
CA VAL A 14 3.87 0.34 -23.57
C VAL A 14 2.60 -0.23 -24.19
N GLY A 15 1.45 0.16 -23.66
CA GLY A 15 0.20 0.18 -24.40
C GLY A 15 -0.32 1.61 -24.45
N PRO A 16 -0.44 2.26 -25.63
CA PRO A 16 -1.07 3.57 -25.69
C PRO A 16 -2.56 3.38 -25.38
N LEU A 17 -3.00 3.85 -24.22
CA LEU A 17 -4.42 4.10 -23.95
C LEU A 17 -4.88 5.08 -25.03
N ALA A 18 -5.71 4.60 -25.95
CA ALA A 18 -6.34 5.44 -26.95
C ALA A 18 -7.16 6.53 -26.23
N LEU A 19 -6.71 7.77 -26.35
CA LEU A 19 -7.49 8.96 -25.98
C LEU A 19 -8.78 8.96 -26.81
N ILE A 20 -9.90 8.59 -26.19
CA ILE A 20 -11.23 8.77 -26.77
C ILE A 20 -11.52 10.29 -26.76
N PRO A 21 -11.83 10.91 -27.90
CA PRO A 21 -12.15 12.33 -27.94
C PRO A 21 -13.48 12.57 -27.19
N VAL A 22 -13.43 13.38 -26.14
CA VAL A 22 -14.61 13.86 -25.41
C VAL A 22 -15.39 14.82 -26.33
N LEU A 23 -16.64 14.48 -26.64
CA LEU A 23 -17.55 15.37 -27.35
C LEU A 23 -17.87 16.60 -26.48
N PRO A 24 -17.96 17.81 -27.03
CA PRO A 24 -18.25 19.00 -26.23
C PRO A 24 -19.69 18.97 -25.72
N GLY A 25 -19.89 18.74 -24.42
CA GLY A 25 -21.20 18.81 -23.76
C GLY A 25 -21.44 17.82 -22.61
N GLU A 26 -20.56 16.86 -22.37
CA GLU A 26 -20.72 15.87 -21.29
C GLU A 26 -19.86 16.22 -20.05
N GLU A 27 -20.40 15.98 -18.85
CA GLU A 27 -19.63 16.03 -17.60
C GLU A 27 -18.35 15.19 -17.75
N PRO A 28 -17.18 15.65 -17.27
CA PRO A 28 -16.00 14.80 -17.29
C PRO A 28 -16.33 13.51 -16.54
N PRO A 29 -16.04 12.32 -17.11
CA PRO A 29 -16.35 11.07 -16.44
C PRO A 29 -15.68 11.09 -15.07
N ARG A 30 -16.44 10.77 -14.02
CA ARG A 30 -15.87 10.33 -12.75
C ARG A 30 -15.00 9.13 -13.13
N LEU A 31 -13.71 9.34 -13.38
CA LEU A 31 -12.73 8.28 -13.70
C LEU A 31 -12.49 7.49 -12.42
N LEU A 32 -13.54 6.78 -12.00
CA LEU A 32 -13.61 5.82 -10.92
C LEU A 32 -13.12 4.45 -11.41
N TYR A 33 -13.11 4.27 -12.73
CA TYR A 33 -12.69 3.06 -13.42
C TYR A 33 -11.75 3.43 -14.55
N LEU A 34 -10.76 2.57 -14.77
CA LEU A 34 -10.01 2.56 -16.02
C LEU A 34 -11.01 2.26 -17.17
N PRO A 35 -11.09 3.10 -18.22
CA PRO A 35 -11.92 2.82 -19.38
C PRO A 35 -11.62 1.42 -19.95
N GLY A 36 -12.64 0.56 -20.07
CA GLY A 36 -12.50 -0.81 -20.57
C GLY A 36 -12.55 -1.94 -19.53
N TYR A 37 -12.66 -1.63 -18.23
CA TYR A 37 -12.89 -2.66 -17.22
C TYR A 37 -14.37 -3.08 -17.18
N PRO A 38 -14.69 -4.39 -17.25
CA PRO A 38 -16.06 -4.86 -17.20
C PRO A 38 -16.70 -4.54 -15.84
N VAL A 39 -18.00 -4.22 -15.88
CA VAL A 39 -18.85 -4.19 -14.67
C VAL A 39 -18.77 -5.58 -14.01
N PRO A 40 -18.68 -5.69 -12.67
CA PRO A 40 -18.72 -6.97 -11.97
C PRO A 40 -19.86 -7.78 -12.53
N PHE A 41 -19.48 -8.92 -13.09
CA PHE A 41 -20.31 -10.07 -13.43
C PHE A 41 -21.80 -9.69 -13.55
N PRO A 42 -22.35 -9.40 -14.76
CA PRO A 42 -23.80 -9.29 -14.90
C PRO A 42 -24.39 -10.51 -14.20
N ASP A 43 -25.35 -10.31 -13.28
CA ASP A 43 -25.91 -11.36 -12.41
C ASP A 43 -25.93 -12.67 -13.17
N ALA A 44 -24.87 -13.47 -12.96
CA ALA A 44 -24.68 -14.70 -13.69
C ALA A 44 -25.51 -15.77 -12.97
N ASP A 45 -26.74 -15.40 -12.64
CA ASP A 45 -27.85 -16.30 -12.51
C ASP A 45 -28.25 -16.72 -13.94
N SER A 46 -27.30 -17.28 -14.70
CA SER A 46 -27.70 -18.27 -15.69
C SER A 46 -28.07 -19.54 -14.90
N GLN A 47 -29.20 -19.45 -14.19
CA GLN A 47 -30.03 -20.61 -13.85
C GLN A 47 -30.52 -21.30 -15.12
N THR A 48 -30.34 -20.68 -16.29
CA THR A 48 -30.51 -21.28 -17.61
C THR A 48 -29.71 -22.58 -17.68
N PRO A 49 -30.37 -23.75 -17.72
CA PRO A 49 -29.70 -25.03 -17.89
C PRO A 49 -28.87 -24.99 -19.17
N LEU A 50 -27.66 -25.55 -19.15
CA LEU A 50 -26.95 -25.80 -20.41
C LEU A 50 -27.83 -26.74 -21.26
N PRO A 51 -28.17 -26.38 -22.50
CA PRO A 51 -29.00 -27.22 -23.36
C PRO A 51 -28.40 -28.63 -23.46
N GLY A 52 -29.17 -29.65 -23.09
CA GLY A 52 -28.75 -31.04 -23.21
C GLY A 52 -28.01 -31.65 -22.01
N TYR A 53 -27.90 -30.95 -20.86
CA TYR A 53 -27.42 -31.62 -19.64
C TYR A 53 -28.40 -32.70 -19.14
N GLU A 54 -27.86 -33.88 -18.84
CA GLU A 54 -28.57 -34.96 -18.15
C GLU A 54 -27.64 -35.59 -17.09
N ARG A 55 -28.08 -35.61 -15.83
CA ARG A 55 -27.33 -36.24 -14.73
C ARG A 55 -27.27 -37.76 -14.93
N LYS A 56 -26.07 -38.31 -15.07
CA LYS A 56 -25.80 -39.75 -15.15
C LYS A 56 -25.41 -40.34 -13.79
N ALA A 57 -24.97 -41.60 -13.75
CA ALA A 57 -24.62 -42.28 -12.51
C ALA A 57 -23.31 -41.72 -11.91
N THR A 58 -22.38 -41.29 -12.76
CA THR A 58 -21.12 -40.67 -12.35
C THR A 58 -20.95 -39.28 -12.96
N TRP A 59 -20.10 -38.46 -12.32
CA TRP A 59 -19.77 -37.13 -12.82
C TRP A 59 -19.01 -37.21 -14.16
N HIS A 60 -18.17 -38.23 -14.36
CA HIS A 60 -17.50 -38.52 -15.64
C HIS A 60 -18.51 -38.66 -16.79
N GLU A 61 -19.48 -39.58 -16.65
CA GLU A 61 -20.50 -39.81 -17.68
C GLU A 61 -21.37 -38.57 -17.92
N SER A 62 -21.64 -37.81 -16.86
CA SER A 62 -22.42 -36.57 -16.96
C SER A 62 -21.65 -35.48 -17.71
N LEU A 63 -20.34 -35.36 -17.45
CA LEU A 63 -19.47 -34.41 -18.12
C LEU A 63 -19.23 -34.79 -19.58
N GLU A 64 -18.94 -36.06 -19.86
CA GLU A 64 -18.78 -36.57 -21.24
C GLU A 64 -20.07 -36.36 -22.06
N GLY A 65 -21.23 -36.72 -21.51
CA GLY A 65 -22.52 -36.49 -22.17
C GLY A 65 -22.81 -35.00 -22.41
N LEU A 66 -22.45 -34.14 -21.45
CA LEU A 66 -22.59 -32.70 -21.60
C LEU A 66 -21.67 -32.13 -22.68
N ILE A 67 -20.42 -32.62 -22.78
CA ILE A 67 -19.47 -32.23 -23.83
C ILE A 67 -20.02 -32.61 -25.20
N GLU A 68 -20.56 -33.81 -25.35
CA GLU A 68 -21.18 -34.27 -26.60
C GLU A 68 -22.41 -33.44 -26.99
N ALA A 69 -23.25 -33.08 -26.01
CA ALA A 69 -24.48 -32.33 -26.24
C ALA A 69 -24.26 -30.83 -26.51
N THR A 70 -23.21 -30.23 -25.92
CA THR A 70 -23.00 -28.77 -25.94
C THR A 70 -22.14 -28.32 -27.12
N LEU A 71 -21.14 -29.11 -27.53
CA LEU A 71 -20.23 -28.73 -28.62
C LEU A 71 -20.94 -28.81 -29.99
N THR A 72 -21.17 -27.65 -30.60
CA THR A 72 -21.86 -27.52 -31.88
C THR A 72 -20.93 -27.72 -33.08
N THR A 73 -19.62 -27.53 -32.88
CA THR A 73 -18.61 -27.76 -33.91
C THR A 73 -18.45 -29.24 -34.17
N LYS A 74 -18.49 -29.62 -35.44
CA LYS A 74 -18.42 -31.03 -35.83
C LYS A 74 -17.06 -31.65 -35.46
N PRO A 75 -17.01 -32.92 -35.02
CA PRO A 75 -15.77 -33.59 -34.60
C PRO A 75 -14.63 -33.57 -35.63
N GLU A 76 -14.95 -33.52 -36.92
CA GLU A 76 -13.98 -33.44 -38.01
C GLU A 76 -13.18 -32.12 -38.07
N ASP A 77 -13.65 -31.03 -37.44
CA ASP A 77 -12.92 -29.77 -37.29
C ASP A 77 -12.30 -29.66 -35.89
N ALA A 78 -11.25 -30.47 -35.67
CA ALA A 78 -10.62 -30.64 -34.37
C ALA A 78 -10.10 -29.33 -33.75
N ALA A 79 -9.63 -28.38 -34.57
CA ALA A 79 -9.10 -27.10 -34.09
C ALA A 79 -10.22 -26.17 -33.61
N ALA A 80 -11.30 -26.03 -34.38
CA ALA A 80 -12.44 -25.20 -33.98
C ALA A 80 -13.22 -25.83 -32.81
N ARG A 81 -13.38 -27.16 -32.81
CA ARG A 81 -13.99 -27.90 -31.69
C ARG A 81 -13.17 -27.77 -30.43
N GLY A 82 -11.83 -27.80 -30.55
CA GLY A 82 -10.93 -27.58 -29.43
C GLY A 82 -11.05 -26.19 -28.82
N ALA A 83 -11.09 -25.16 -29.66
CA ALA A 83 -11.29 -23.78 -29.20
C ALA A 83 -12.70 -23.56 -28.59
N GLU A 84 -13.73 -24.26 -29.08
CA GLU A 84 -15.07 -24.25 -28.48
C GLU A 84 -15.07 -24.94 -27.10
N TYR A 85 -14.39 -26.08 -26.98
CA TYR A 85 -14.22 -26.80 -25.71
C TYR A 85 -13.48 -25.95 -24.68
N GLU A 86 -12.35 -25.34 -25.01
CA GLU A 86 -11.61 -24.47 -24.10
C GLU A 86 -12.47 -23.33 -23.54
N ARG A 87 -13.37 -22.76 -24.36
CA ARG A 87 -14.29 -21.70 -23.93
C ARG A 87 -15.41 -22.18 -23.00
N LEU A 88 -15.85 -23.43 -23.14
CA LEU A 88 -17.03 -23.96 -22.43
C LEU A 88 -16.70 -24.92 -21.29
N ARG A 89 -15.49 -25.50 -21.26
CA ARG A 89 -15.06 -26.54 -20.30
C ARG A 89 -15.38 -26.14 -18.87
N ASP A 90 -14.99 -24.95 -18.48
CA ASP A 90 -15.15 -24.46 -17.11
C ASP A 90 -16.63 -24.28 -16.72
N VAL A 91 -17.46 -23.81 -17.67
CA VAL A 91 -18.91 -23.68 -17.47
C VAL A 91 -19.57 -25.06 -17.36
N MET A 92 -19.15 -26.01 -18.20
CA MET A 92 -19.63 -27.39 -18.16
C MET A 92 -19.27 -28.05 -16.82
N TRP A 93 -18.01 -27.90 -16.38
CA TRP A 93 -17.53 -28.41 -15.11
C TRP A 93 -18.32 -27.87 -13.92
N ASP A 94 -18.53 -26.56 -13.88
CA ASP A 94 -19.28 -25.89 -12.81
C ASP A 94 -20.73 -26.37 -12.76
N TRP A 95 -21.31 -26.72 -13.91
CA TRP A 95 -22.64 -27.31 -13.98
C TRP A 95 -22.64 -28.71 -13.36
N VAL A 96 -21.74 -29.61 -13.78
CA VAL A 96 -21.63 -30.97 -13.22
C VAL A 96 -21.37 -30.94 -11.72
N ALA A 97 -20.50 -30.03 -11.25
CA ALA A 97 -20.16 -29.88 -9.84
C ALA A 97 -21.38 -29.51 -8.94
N ARG A 98 -22.47 -28.97 -9.52
CA ARG A 98 -23.70 -28.67 -8.75
C ARG A 98 -24.42 -29.93 -8.30
N ASP A 99 -24.39 -30.99 -9.10
CA ASP A 99 -25.12 -32.25 -8.89
C ASP A 99 -24.30 -33.33 -8.16
N PHE A 100 -22.97 -33.27 -8.26
CA PHE A 100 -22.05 -34.25 -7.68
C PHE A 100 -21.32 -33.67 -6.46
N ARG A 101 -22.10 -33.44 -5.40
CA ARG A 101 -21.62 -32.88 -4.13
C ARG A 101 -21.16 -33.93 -3.12
N ASP A 102 -21.29 -35.22 -3.44
CA ASP A 102 -20.76 -36.26 -2.57
C ASP A 102 -19.22 -36.19 -2.53
N ARG A 103 -18.67 -36.59 -1.39
CA ARG A 103 -17.25 -36.50 -1.09
C ARG A 103 -16.38 -37.18 -2.16
N ARG A 104 -16.76 -38.38 -2.59
CA ARG A 104 -15.95 -39.16 -3.53
C ARG A 104 -15.85 -38.43 -4.87
N SER A 105 -16.97 -37.97 -5.40
CA SER A 105 -16.98 -37.19 -6.65
C SER A 105 -16.11 -35.93 -6.53
N GLN A 106 -16.21 -35.19 -5.42
CA GLN A 106 -15.40 -33.99 -5.21
C GLN A 106 -13.89 -34.27 -5.16
N VAL A 107 -13.45 -35.35 -4.50
CA VAL A 107 -12.03 -35.74 -4.44
C VAL A 107 -11.48 -36.05 -5.83
N GLU A 108 -12.24 -36.84 -6.59
CA GLU A 108 -11.88 -37.23 -7.95
C GLU A 108 -11.80 -35.99 -8.85
N MET A 109 -12.87 -35.18 -8.86
CA MET A 109 -12.95 -33.93 -9.62
C MET A 109 -11.76 -32.99 -9.31
N GLU A 110 -11.48 -32.70 -8.04
CA GLU A 110 -10.35 -31.80 -7.68
C GLU A 110 -8.99 -32.40 -8.04
N THR A 111 -8.82 -33.72 -7.90
CA THR A 111 -7.55 -34.40 -8.25
C THR A 111 -7.30 -34.35 -9.76
N GLU A 112 -8.31 -34.68 -10.57
CA GLU A 112 -8.18 -34.68 -12.04
C GLU A 112 -8.04 -33.26 -12.60
N ARG A 113 -8.72 -32.29 -12.00
CA ARG A 113 -8.60 -30.87 -12.36
C ARG A 113 -7.21 -30.31 -12.07
N ARG A 114 -6.66 -30.59 -10.88
CA ARG A 114 -5.28 -30.20 -10.51
C ARG A 114 -4.24 -30.79 -11.46
N ASP A 115 -4.44 -32.03 -11.89
CA ASP A 115 -3.51 -32.73 -12.78
C ASP A 115 -3.74 -32.38 -14.27
N GLY A 116 -4.69 -31.49 -14.58
CA GLY A 116 -4.97 -31.01 -15.93
C GLY A 116 -5.51 -32.08 -16.89
N LEU A 117 -6.13 -33.16 -16.37
CA LEU A 117 -6.61 -34.26 -17.23
C LEU A 117 -7.66 -33.80 -18.25
N TRP A 118 -8.44 -32.78 -17.91
CA TRP A 118 -9.49 -32.21 -18.73
C TRP A 118 -9.07 -30.94 -19.47
N ASP A 119 -7.77 -30.62 -19.50
CA ASP A 119 -7.27 -29.40 -20.16
C ASP A 119 -7.06 -29.58 -21.67
N THR A 120 -7.07 -30.82 -22.18
CA THR A 120 -6.65 -31.10 -23.57
C THR A 120 -7.86 -31.25 -24.52
N PRO A 121 -7.93 -30.47 -25.61
CA PRO A 121 -9.05 -30.46 -26.57
C PRO A 121 -9.08 -31.65 -27.57
N ALA A 122 -8.78 -32.88 -27.15
CA ALA A 122 -8.76 -34.04 -28.05
C ALA A 122 -10.15 -34.69 -28.22
N PRO A 123 -10.44 -35.40 -29.34
CA PRO A 123 -11.66 -36.23 -29.49
C PRO A 123 -11.78 -37.34 -28.43
N GLU A 124 -10.64 -37.75 -27.88
CA GLU A 124 -10.51 -38.66 -26.72
C GLU A 124 -10.06 -37.92 -25.45
N GLY A 125 -10.02 -36.58 -25.50
CA GLY A 125 -9.59 -35.72 -24.41
C GLY A 125 -10.43 -35.94 -23.16
N GLY A 126 -9.79 -36.12 -22.01
CA GLY A 126 -10.47 -36.34 -20.74
C GLY A 126 -10.58 -37.80 -20.29
N ARG A 127 -10.08 -38.78 -21.04
CA ARG A 127 -10.00 -40.15 -20.51
C ARG A 127 -8.83 -40.29 -19.53
N VAL A 128 -9.16 -40.72 -18.32
CA VAL A 128 -8.20 -41.03 -17.28
C VAL A 128 -7.22 -42.10 -17.78
N PRO A 129 -5.89 -41.85 -17.76
CA PRO A 129 -4.91 -42.83 -18.24
C PRO A 129 -5.00 -44.16 -17.48
N PRO A 130 -4.78 -45.32 -18.13
CA PRO A 130 -4.75 -46.60 -17.44
C PRO A 130 -3.77 -46.59 -16.26
N GLY A 131 -4.24 -46.97 -15.07
CA GLY A 131 -3.42 -46.99 -13.86
C GLY A 131 -3.29 -45.63 -13.14
N PHE A 132 -3.89 -44.55 -13.64
CA PHE A 132 -3.84 -43.23 -13.00
C PHE A 132 -4.30 -43.28 -11.54
N TYR A 133 -5.50 -43.81 -11.29
CA TYR A 133 -6.05 -43.90 -9.93
C TYR A 133 -5.24 -44.83 -9.03
N LEU A 134 -4.66 -45.90 -9.59
CA LEU A 134 -3.77 -46.78 -8.82
C LEU A 134 -2.49 -46.05 -8.40
N ALA A 135 -1.88 -45.27 -9.29
CA ALA A 135 -0.72 -44.44 -8.96
C ALA A 135 -1.06 -43.40 -7.88
N ARG A 136 -2.22 -42.74 -7.98
CA ARG A 136 -2.69 -41.81 -6.95
C ARG A 136 -2.99 -42.50 -5.62
N ALA A 137 -3.51 -43.73 -5.64
CA ALA A 137 -3.69 -44.52 -4.42
C ALA A 137 -2.34 -44.81 -3.73
N GLN A 138 -1.30 -45.16 -4.50
CA GLN A 138 0.05 -45.39 -3.97
C GLN A 138 0.63 -44.12 -3.33
N GLU A 139 0.55 -42.98 -4.02
CA GLU A 139 0.98 -41.68 -3.47
C GLU A 139 0.22 -41.33 -2.18
N ARG A 140 -1.09 -41.59 -2.13
CA ARG A 140 -1.91 -41.34 -0.95
C ARG A 140 -1.57 -42.25 0.22
N VAL A 141 -1.15 -43.50 -0.01
CA VAL A 141 -0.65 -44.38 1.06
C VAL A 141 0.59 -43.78 1.71
N GLU A 142 1.56 -43.32 0.92
CA GLU A 142 2.77 -42.68 1.46
C GLU A 142 2.45 -41.40 2.23
N LEU A 143 1.55 -40.58 1.69
CA LEU A 143 1.10 -39.36 2.37
C LEU A 143 0.35 -39.69 3.67
N ALA A 144 -0.49 -40.73 3.69
CA ALA A 144 -1.19 -41.19 4.88
C ALA A 144 -0.23 -41.69 5.96
N ARG A 145 0.87 -42.38 5.61
CA ARG A 145 1.92 -42.77 6.58
C ARG A 145 2.55 -41.56 7.24
N LYS A 146 2.84 -40.51 6.46
CA LYS A 146 3.38 -39.25 7.00
C LYS A 146 2.35 -38.54 7.89
N THR A 147 1.08 -38.49 7.47
CA THR A 147 -0.02 -37.94 8.27
C THR A 147 -0.20 -38.70 9.59
N LEU A 148 -0.12 -40.03 9.59
CA LEU A 148 -0.20 -40.86 10.80
C LEU A 148 0.91 -40.51 11.80
N ALA A 149 2.10 -40.14 11.31
CA ALA A 149 3.21 -39.72 12.15
C ALA A 149 2.97 -38.37 12.85
N MET A 150 2.14 -37.50 12.29
CA MET A 150 1.72 -36.23 12.91
C MET A 150 0.76 -36.44 14.09
N LEU A 151 0.07 -37.59 14.16
CA LEU A 151 -0.87 -37.86 15.25
C LEU A 151 -0.15 -38.23 16.54
N PRO A 152 -0.64 -37.75 17.70
CA PRO A 152 -0.10 -38.18 18.99
C PRO A 152 -0.31 -39.68 19.21
N ARG A 153 0.58 -40.29 20.00
CA ARG A 153 0.43 -41.70 20.40
C ARG A 153 -0.88 -41.87 21.17
N SER A 154 -1.77 -42.70 20.64
CA SER A 154 -3.12 -42.95 21.15
C SER A 154 -3.67 -44.25 20.58
N ASP A 155 -4.73 -44.79 21.18
CA ASP A 155 -5.45 -45.95 20.63
C ASP A 155 -6.02 -45.66 19.24
N THR A 156 -6.46 -44.42 19.00
CA THR A 156 -6.93 -43.96 17.70
C THR A 156 -5.83 -44.06 16.64
N ARG A 157 -4.61 -43.62 16.97
CA ARG A 157 -3.46 -43.78 16.07
C ARG A 157 -3.15 -45.24 15.77
N ALA A 158 -3.17 -46.12 16.78
CA ALA A 158 -2.90 -47.55 16.59
C ALA A 158 -3.95 -48.25 15.68
N ARG A 159 -5.23 -47.84 15.79
CA ARG A 159 -6.28 -48.30 14.87
C ARG A 159 -6.01 -47.85 13.44
N PHE A 160 -5.69 -46.57 13.25
CA PHE A 160 -5.36 -46.04 11.92
C PHE A 160 -4.12 -46.69 11.30
N GLU A 161 -3.11 -47.05 12.11
CA GLU A 161 -1.94 -47.81 11.65
C GLU A 161 -2.35 -49.16 11.06
N THR A 162 -3.22 -49.89 11.76
CA THR A 162 -3.75 -51.19 11.28
C THR A 162 -4.57 -51.04 10.01
N GLU A 163 -5.47 -50.03 9.95
CA GLU A 163 -6.26 -49.73 8.75
C GLU A 163 -5.38 -49.36 7.56
N LEU A 164 -4.31 -48.60 7.79
CA LEU A 164 -3.37 -48.16 6.75
C LEU A 164 -2.54 -49.31 6.19
N ASP A 165 -2.06 -50.22 7.04
CA ASP A 165 -1.33 -51.40 6.60
C ASP A 165 -2.20 -52.29 5.72
N ALA A 166 -3.47 -52.48 6.10
CA ALA A 166 -4.43 -53.23 5.29
C ALA A 166 -4.71 -52.56 3.93
N ALA A 167 -4.91 -51.23 3.93
CA ALA A 167 -5.11 -50.47 2.70
C ALA A 167 -3.87 -50.52 1.79
N ALA A 168 -2.67 -50.38 2.36
CA ALA A 168 -1.41 -50.46 1.64
C ALA A 168 -1.21 -51.81 0.96
N LEU A 169 -1.53 -52.92 1.64
CA LEU A 169 -1.49 -54.26 1.06
C LEU A 169 -2.46 -54.41 -0.12
N ARG A 170 -3.68 -53.89 -0.02
CA ARG A 170 -4.67 -53.89 -1.12
C ARG A 170 -4.15 -53.12 -2.34
N VAL A 171 -3.57 -51.94 -2.12
CA VAL A 171 -3.01 -51.11 -3.20
C VAL A 171 -1.78 -51.78 -3.84
N GLN A 172 -0.90 -52.39 -3.06
CA GLN A 172 0.28 -53.12 -3.57
C GLN A 172 -0.10 -54.36 -4.37
N GLY A 173 -1.18 -55.05 -3.99
CA GLY A 173 -1.68 -56.24 -4.69
C GLY A 173 -2.46 -55.95 -5.98
N ALA A 174 -2.81 -54.70 -6.27
CA ALA A 174 -3.60 -54.31 -7.43
C ALA A 174 -2.72 -54.17 -8.70
N SER A 175 -3.28 -54.58 -9.85
CA SER A 175 -2.62 -54.46 -11.17
C SER A 175 -3.17 -53.26 -11.94
N PRO A 176 -2.35 -52.56 -12.77
CA PRO A 176 -2.85 -51.56 -13.71
C PRO A 176 -3.90 -52.09 -14.72
N ALA A 177 -3.98 -53.40 -14.91
CA ALA A 177 -4.97 -54.08 -15.76
C ALA A 177 -6.35 -54.27 -15.09
N VAL A 178 -6.50 -53.90 -13.82
CA VAL A 178 -7.77 -53.91 -13.09
C VAL A 178 -8.73 -52.84 -13.65
N LYS A 179 -10.05 -53.07 -13.58
CA LYS A 179 -11.08 -52.11 -14.02
C LYS A 179 -10.91 -50.77 -13.30
N GLU A 180 -11.04 -49.67 -14.04
CA GLU A 180 -10.89 -48.31 -13.52
C GLU A 180 -11.75 -48.03 -12.27
N ALA A 181 -12.99 -48.53 -12.23
CA ALA A 181 -13.88 -48.37 -11.07
C ALA A 181 -13.30 -48.95 -9.77
N GLU A 182 -12.54 -50.04 -9.84
CA GLU A 182 -11.88 -50.64 -8.68
C GLU A 182 -10.64 -49.82 -8.28
N GLN A 183 -9.87 -49.30 -9.25
CA GLN A 183 -8.75 -48.39 -8.97
C GLN A 183 -9.24 -47.09 -8.31
N ARG A 184 -10.36 -46.51 -8.79
CA ARG A 184 -11.04 -45.37 -8.17
C ARG A 184 -11.47 -45.67 -6.74
N SER A 185 -11.99 -46.87 -6.49
CA SER A 185 -12.37 -47.28 -5.13
C SER A 185 -11.16 -47.35 -4.22
N LEU A 186 -10.05 -47.94 -4.66
CA LEU A 186 -8.81 -47.99 -3.87
C LEU A 186 -8.27 -46.58 -3.57
N PHE A 187 -8.29 -45.68 -4.55
CA PHE A 187 -7.90 -44.30 -4.36
C PHE A 187 -8.79 -43.57 -3.34
N GLY A 188 -10.11 -43.70 -3.48
CA GLY A 188 -11.09 -43.14 -2.54
C GLY A 188 -10.91 -43.69 -1.13
N ASP A 189 -10.81 -45.02 -0.97
CA ASP A 189 -10.60 -45.69 0.32
C ASP A 189 -9.38 -45.12 1.07
N VAL A 190 -8.25 -44.94 0.39
CA VAL A 190 -7.02 -44.39 1.01
C VAL A 190 -7.15 -42.89 1.26
N ALA A 191 -7.78 -42.13 0.36
CA ALA A 191 -8.02 -40.70 0.55
C ALA A 191 -8.90 -40.43 1.77
N ASP A 192 -9.97 -41.21 1.95
CA ASP A 192 -10.88 -41.11 3.09
C ASP A 192 -10.22 -41.58 4.39
N LEU A 193 -9.40 -42.64 4.33
CA LEU A 193 -8.61 -43.08 5.49
C LEU A 193 -7.67 -41.97 5.96
N ARG A 194 -6.94 -41.32 5.04
CA ARG A 194 -6.08 -40.18 5.35
C ARG A 194 -6.88 -39.01 5.94
N ARG A 195 -8.03 -38.67 5.35
CA ARG A 195 -8.90 -37.60 5.85
C ARG A 195 -9.32 -37.86 7.30
N ARG A 196 -9.75 -39.09 7.61
CA ARG A 196 -10.09 -39.50 8.99
C ARG A 196 -8.89 -39.36 9.93
N MET A 197 -7.70 -39.74 9.49
CA MET A 197 -6.46 -39.54 10.26
C MET A 197 -6.22 -38.06 10.54
N ILE A 198 -6.12 -37.22 9.51
CA ILE A 198 -5.77 -35.80 9.70
C ILE A 198 -6.85 -35.05 10.50
N PHE A 199 -8.13 -35.35 10.32
CA PHE A 199 -9.23 -34.73 11.08
C PHE A 199 -9.31 -35.16 12.55
N SER A 200 -8.65 -36.26 12.90
CA SER A 200 -8.46 -36.69 14.29
C SER A 200 -7.33 -35.92 15.01
N HIS A 201 -6.60 -35.06 14.30
CA HIS A 201 -5.55 -34.25 14.90
C HIS A 201 -6.15 -33.32 15.98
N PRO A 202 -5.62 -33.29 17.22
CA PRO A 202 -6.22 -32.53 18.33
C PRO A 202 -6.39 -31.03 18.05
N ALA A 203 -5.51 -30.44 17.24
CA ALA A 203 -5.61 -29.02 16.90
C ALA A 203 -6.88 -28.68 16.10
N LEU A 204 -7.53 -29.69 15.50
CA LEU A 204 -8.78 -29.59 14.75
C LEU A 204 -10.02 -29.93 15.58
N ASP A 205 -9.93 -29.98 16.91
CA ASP A 205 -11.06 -30.29 17.79
C ASP A 205 -12.03 -29.09 17.91
N PHE A 206 -12.79 -28.85 16.83
CA PHE A 206 -13.88 -27.89 16.72
C PHE A 206 -14.83 -28.31 15.59
N ASP A 207 -16.08 -27.86 15.65
CA ASP A 207 -17.19 -28.31 14.82
C ASP A 207 -17.67 -27.28 13.79
N ARG A 208 -17.19 -26.03 13.88
CA ARG A 208 -17.65 -24.90 13.07
C ARG A 208 -16.50 -24.08 12.48
N ILE A 209 -16.66 -23.67 11.22
CA ILE A 209 -15.76 -22.72 10.52
C ILE A 209 -16.61 -21.55 10.01
N LEU A 210 -16.19 -20.33 10.27
CA LEU A 210 -16.74 -19.13 9.64
C LEU A 210 -15.98 -18.84 8.34
N ILE A 211 -16.71 -18.53 7.27
CA ILE A 211 -16.17 -18.17 5.95
C ILE A 211 -16.87 -16.92 5.40
N SER A 212 -16.26 -16.27 4.41
CA SER A 212 -16.93 -15.25 3.58
C SER A 212 -17.26 -15.82 2.19
N LYS A 213 -18.54 -15.72 1.78
CA LYS A 213 -19.00 -16.06 0.43
C LYS A 213 -19.26 -14.80 -0.39
N ARG A 214 -18.40 -14.57 -1.37
CA ARG A 214 -18.43 -13.38 -2.26
C ARG A 214 -17.71 -13.69 -3.58
N PRO A 215 -17.94 -12.94 -4.67
CA PRO A 215 -17.06 -13.01 -5.84
C PRO A 215 -15.65 -12.47 -5.50
N PRO A 216 -14.61 -12.86 -6.26
CA PRO A 216 -13.32 -12.18 -6.24
C PRO A 216 -13.47 -10.67 -6.54
N PRO A 217 -12.57 -9.81 -6.03
CA PRO A 217 -12.57 -8.38 -6.37
C PRO A 217 -12.43 -8.13 -7.88
N VAL A 218 -12.99 -7.02 -8.36
CA VAL A 218 -13.05 -6.69 -9.81
C VAL A 218 -11.81 -5.98 -10.36
N LEU A 219 -10.87 -5.62 -9.50
CA LEU A 219 -9.59 -5.00 -9.89
C LEU A 219 -8.47 -5.75 -9.20
N SER A 220 -7.58 -6.38 -9.97
CA SER A 220 -6.46 -7.13 -9.41
C SER A 220 -5.32 -6.17 -9.05
N ALA A 221 -5.46 -5.38 -7.98
CA ALA A 221 -4.39 -4.54 -7.44
C ALA A 221 -4.59 -4.34 -5.93
N PRO A 222 -3.50 -4.30 -5.12
CA PRO A 222 -3.56 -4.40 -3.67
C PRO A 222 -4.27 -3.21 -3.02
N GLY A 223 -4.17 -2.02 -3.63
CA GLY A 223 -4.91 -0.83 -3.20
C GLY A 223 -6.42 -1.03 -3.30
N ASP A 224 -6.87 -1.60 -4.42
CA ASP A 224 -8.24 -1.53 -4.91
C ASP A 224 -9.11 -2.68 -4.41
N ASN A 225 -8.51 -3.80 -4.02
CA ASN A 225 -9.24 -4.96 -3.48
C ASN A 225 -10.06 -4.65 -2.23
N TYR A 226 -9.71 -3.61 -1.47
CA TYR A 226 -10.34 -3.26 -0.20
C TYR A 226 -11.43 -2.18 -0.30
N TYR A 227 -11.72 -1.63 -1.49
CA TYR A 227 -12.76 -0.60 -1.62
C TYR A 227 -14.13 -1.21 -1.85
N GLY A 228 -15.16 -0.65 -1.20
CA GLY A 228 -16.55 -1.12 -1.37
C GLY A 228 -16.95 -1.14 -2.84
N MET A 229 -16.60 -0.09 -3.59
CA MET A 229 -16.91 0.04 -5.01
C MET A 229 -16.26 -1.01 -5.93
N HIS A 230 -15.23 -1.74 -5.49
CA HIS A 230 -14.54 -2.76 -6.30
C HIS A 230 -14.89 -4.20 -5.92
N ASN A 231 -15.83 -4.38 -5.00
CA ASN A 231 -16.31 -5.69 -4.57
C ASN A 231 -17.72 -5.97 -5.08
N GLY A 232 -18.09 -7.25 -5.12
CA GLY A 232 -19.41 -7.71 -5.58
C GLY A 232 -20.22 -8.35 -4.46
N THR A 233 -21.51 -8.56 -4.72
CA THR A 233 -22.48 -9.07 -3.75
C THR A 233 -22.39 -10.59 -3.57
N GLY A 234 -22.57 -11.06 -2.33
CA GLY A 234 -22.69 -12.49 -1.99
C GLY A 234 -23.39 -12.70 -0.64
N ASP A 235 -23.51 -13.96 -0.21
CA ASP A 235 -24.15 -14.32 1.08
C ASP A 235 -23.43 -13.69 2.29
N GLY A 236 -22.18 -13.29 2.12
CA GLY A 236 -21.37 -12.68 3.16
C GLY A 236 -20.88 -13.72 4.16
N LEU A 237 -21.17 -13.52 5.45
CA LEU A 237 -20.70 -14.38 6.52
C LEU A 237 -21.53 -15.67 6.62
N VAL A 238 -20.86 -16.83 6.48
CA VAL A 238 -21.50 -18.15 6.56
C VAL A 238 -20.74 -19.06 7.50
N VAL A 239 -21.47 -19.74 8.41
CA VAL A 239 -20.91 -20.78 9.27
C VAL A 239 -21.07 -22.14 8.59
N LEU A 240 -19.95 -22.85 8.43
CA LEU A 240 -19.88 -24.26 8.06
C LEU A 240 -19.95 -25.09 9.35
N ALA A 241 -21.10 -25.67 9.65
CA ALA A 241 -21.30 -26.58 10.77
C ALA A 241 -21.05 -28.04 10.35
N ASN A 242 -20.55 -28.84 11.30
CA ASN A 242 -20.19 -30.24 11.08
C ASN A 242 -19.24 -30.41 9.87
N TRP A 243 -18.28 -29.49 9.72
CA TRP A 243 -17.41 -29.39 8.54
C TRP A 243 -16.53 -30.63 8.26
N LYS A 244 -16.44 -31.55 9.23
CA LYS A 244 -15.72 -32.82 9.10
C LYS A 244 -16.53 -33.91 8.39
N ASP A 245 -17.85 -33.77 8.36
CA ASP A 245 -18.77 -34.72 7.76
C ASP A 245 -18.83 -34.54 6.23
N ASP A 246 -19.38 -35.54 5.53
CA ASP A 246 -19.52 -35.49 4.06
C ASP A 246 -20.59 -34.49 3.59
N SER A 247 -21.51 -34.10 4.48
CA SER A 247 -22.56 -33.11 4.23
C SER A 247 -22.40 -31.91 5.16
N VAL A 248 -21.60 -30.94 4.72
CA VAL A 248 -21.39 -29.69 5.47
C VAL A 248 -22.67 -28.86 5.49
N GLU A 249 -23.13 -28.49 6.70
CA GLU A 249 -24.27 -27.59 6.88
C GLU A 249 -23.80 -26.14 6.78
N THR A 250 -24.53 -25.32 6.02
CA THR A 250 -24.22 -23.88 5.85
C THR A 250 -25.27 -23.01 6.53
N VAL A 251 -24.84 -22.12 7.41
CA VAL A 251 -25.72 -21.19 8.15
C VAL A 251 -25.32 -19.74 7.83
N PRO A 252 -26.07 -19.03 6.95
CA PRO A 252 -25.82 -17.63 6.66
C PRO A 252 -26.14 -16.73 7.86
N LEU A 253 -25.21 -15.85 8.24
CA LEU A 253 -25.38 -14.97 9.39
C LEU A 253 -26.09 -13.65 9.05
N LEU A 254 -26.08 -13.22 7.80
CA LEU A 254 -26.57 -11.89 7.38
C LEU A 254 -27.91 -11.93 6.62
N GLU A 255 -28.44 -13.12 6.37
CA GLU A 255 -29.70 -13.31 5.63
C GLU A 255 -30.84 -12.50 6.26
N GLY A 256 -31.48 -11.65 5.45
CA GLY A 256 -32.61 -10.81 5.86
C GLY A 256 -32.27 -9.66 6.82
N LYS A 257 -30.98 -9.39 7.13
CA LYS A 257 -30.57 -8.39 8.14
C LYS A 257 -29.94 -7.12 7.55
N LEU A 258 -29.39 -7.19 6.34
CA LEU A 258 -28.76 -6.07 5.64
C LEU A 258 -29.22 -6.04 4.18
N PRO A 259 -29.22 -4.85 3.52
CA PRO A 259 -29.41 -4.75 2.07
C PRO A 259 -28.35 -5.56 1.31
N ALA A 260 -28.59 -5.90 0.04
CA ALA A 260 -27.58 -6.57 -0.79
C ALA A 260 -26.23 -5.82 -0.74
N GLY A 261 -25.14 -6.55 -0.50
CA GLY A 261 -23.84 -5.95 -0.27
C GLY A 261 -22.70 -6.97 -0.20
N CYS A 262 -21.54 -6.51 0.25
CA CYS A 262 -20.34 -7.33 0.42
C CYS A 262 -19.91 -7.35 1.89
N ALA A 263 -19.65 -8.55 2.44
CA ALA A 263 -19.06 -8.72 3.77
C ALA A 263 -17.64 -9.30 3.66
N MET A 264 -16.67 -8.66 4.33
CA MET A 264 -15.24 -9.02 4.25
C MET A 264 -14.53 -8.85 5.58
N HIS A 265 -13.36 -9.47 5.70
CA HIS A 265 -12.38 -9.28 6.76
C HIS A 265 -12.96 -9.52 8.16
N ALA A 266 -13.56 -10.69 8.34
CA ALA A 266 -14.05 -11.07 9.66
C ALA A 266 -12.89 -11.32 10.63
N ASP A 267 -13.09 -10.97 11.91
CA ASP A 267 -12.29 -11.48 13.03
C ASP A 267 -13.23 -11.97 14.15
N LEU A 268 -12.81 -13.01 14.85
CA LEU A 268 -13.57 -13.61 15.94
C LEU A 268 -13.11 -13.06 17.28
N SER A 269 -14.07 -12.73 18.16
CA SER A 269 -13.76 -12.38 19.54
C SER A 269 -13.01 -13.52 20.22
N PHE A 270 -12.18 -13.22 21.23
CA PHE A 270 -11.34 -14.24 21.86
C PHE A 270 -12.14 -15.39 22.49
N ASP A 271 -13.38 -15.15 22.92
CA ASP A 271 -14.30 -16.19 23.42
C ASP A 271 -15.01 -16.99 22.31
N GLY A 272 -14.81 -16.63 21.04
CA GLY A 272 -15.40 -17.29 19.87
C GLY A 272 -16.89 -17.03 19.67
N ARG A 273 -17.46 -16.00 20.31
CA ARG A 273 -18.92 -15.75 20.33
C ARG A 273 -19.40 -14.61 19.46
N ARG A 274 -18.52 -13.68 19.09
CA ARG A 274 -18.84 -12.49 18.29
C ARG A 274 -17.89 -12.39 17.10
N VAL A 275 -18.39 -11.80 16.04
CA VAL A 275 -17.67 -11.54 14.80
C VAL A 275 -17.69 -10.03 14.58
N VAL A 276 -16.52 -9.41 14.44
CA VAL A 276 -16.39 -8.06 13.88
C VAL A 276 -16.02 -8.22 12.41
N PHE A 277 -16.61 -7.42 11.52
CA PHE A 277 -16.41 -7.52 10.07
C PHE A 277 -16.68 -6.19 9.38
N ALA A 278 -16.23 -6.08 8.12
CA ALA A 278 -16.54 -4.95 7.25
C ALA A 278 -17.74 -5.28 6.35
N TYR A 279 -18.66 -4.31 6.18
CA TYR A 279 -19.80 -4.44 5.28
C TYR A 279 -19.96 -3.20 4.39
N ALA A 280 -20.13 -3.43 3.09
CA ALA A 280 -20.48 -2.40 2.12
C ALA A 280 -21.91 -2.63 1.61
N ASP A 281 -22.79 -1.67 1.88
CA ASP A 281 -24.13 -1.62 1.29
C ASP A 281 -24.01 -1.26 -0.20
N HIS A 282 -24.48 -2.14 -1.08
CA HIS A 282 -24.41 -1.96 -2.53
C HIS A 282 -25.66 -1.31 -3.13
N THR A 283 -26.48 -0.65 -2.30
CA THR A 283 -27.54 0.23 -2.80
C THR A 283 -26.93 1.30 -3.71
N PRO A 284 -27.42 1.48 -4.96
CA PRO A 284 -26.86 2.47 -5.87
C PRO A 284 -26.88 3.90 -5.31
N PRO A 285 -25.92 4.77 -5.72
CA PRO A 285 -24.93 4.53 -6.77
C PRO A 285 -23.63 3.88 -6.28
N ARG A 286 -22.97 3.16 -7.19
CA ARG A 286 -21.77 2.35 -6.91
C ARG A 286 -20.57 3.13 -6.36
N ASP A 287 -20.43 4.37 -6.77
CA ASP A 287 -19.34 5.23 -6.35
C ASP A 287 -19.48 5.79 -4.93
N GLN A 288 -20.56 5.43 -4.25
CA GLN A 288 -20.79 5.69 -2.83
C GLN A 288 -20.76 4.41 -1.99
N TRP A 289 -20.42 3.25 -2.58
CA TRP A 289 -20.27 2.01 -1.82
C TRP A 289 -19.03 2.10 -0.94
N GLN A 290 -19.25 2.12 0.37
CA GLN A 290 -18.25 2.30 1.40
C GLN A 290 -18.33 1.17 2.42
N PHE A 291 -17.18 0.61 2.79
CA PHE A 291 -17.14 -0.30 3.93
C PHE A 291 -17.29 0.45 5.25
N PHE A 292 -18.08 -0.13 6.15
CA PHE A 292 -18.12 0.22 7.56
C PHE A 292 -18.06 -1.03 8.42
N LEU A 293 -17.68 -0.86 9.69
CA LEU A 293 -17.53 -1.97 10.61
C LEU A 293 -18.86 -2.35 11.25
N TYR A 294 -19.10 -3.64 11.39
CA TYR A 294 -20.26 -4.24 12.06
C TYR A 294 -19.80 -5.32 13.04
N GLU A 295 -20.63 -5.62 14.02
CA GLU A 295 -20.46 -6.75 14.93
C GLU A 295 -21.75 -7.58 14.98
N ILE A 296 -21.63 -8.91 15.02
CA ILE A 296 -22.76 -9.85 15.19
C ILE A 296 -22.34 -11.02 16.09
N ALA A 297 -23.29 -11.61 16.81
CA ALA A 297 -23.06 -12.87 17.51
C ALA A 297 -22.97 -14.04 16.52
N ILE A 298 -22.20 -15.08 16.86
CA ILE A 298 -21.99 -16.25 15.98
C ILE A 298 -23.25 -17.10 15.77
N ASP A 299 -24.28 -16.90 16.58
CA ASP A 299 -25.62 -17.48 16.40
C ASP A 299 -26.51 -16.63 15.45
N GLY A 300 -25.97 -15.54 14.91
CA GLY A 300 -26.67 -14.63 14.02
C GLY A 300 -27.49 -13.55 14.72
N THR A 301 -27.47 -13.44 16.04
CA THR A 301 -28.22 -12.40 16.78
C THR A 301 -27.40 -11.13 17.01
N GLY A 302 -28.06 -10.03 17.40
CA GLY A 302 -27.38 -8.84 17.90
C GLY A 302 -26.52 -8.08 16.88
N LEU A 303 -26.87 -8.12 15.59
CA LEU A 303 -26.19 -7.35 14.56
C LEU A 303 -26.23 -5.85 14.90
N ARG A 304 -25.06 -5.21 14.94
CA ARG A 304 -24.93 -3.76 15.17
C ARG A 304 -23.84 -3.15 14.30
N ARG A 305 -24.05 -1.90 13.89
CA ARG A 305 -23.05 -1.09 13.19
C ARG A 305 -22.09 -0.43 14.19
N ILE A 306 -20.80 -0.46 13.91
CA ILE A 306 -19.72 0.10 14.75
C ILE A 306 -19.26 1.46 14.22
N THR A 307 -18.98 1.58 12.92
CA THR A 307 -18.55 2.85 12.30
C THR A 307 -19.54 3.33 11.24
N GLY A 308 -19.51 4.62 10.90
CA GLY A 308 -20.46 5.26 9.97
C GLY A 308 -21.89 5.36 10.49
N ARG A 309 -22.09 5.22 11.80
CA ARG A 309 -23.36 5.52 12.46
C ARG A 309 -23.70 7.02 12.39
N PRO A 310 -24.95 7.43 12.66
CA PRO A 310 -25.30 8.85 12.73
C PRO A 310 -24.39 9.70 13.64
N GLU A 311 -23.86 9.13 14.72
CA GLU A 311 -22.98 9.82 15.67
C GLU A 311 -21.50 9.85 15.24
N ASP A 312 -21.12 9.04 14.25
CA ASP A 312 -19.77 9.06 13.68
C ASP A 312 -19.68 10.22 12.70
N THR A 313 -18.87 11.22 13.05
CA THR A 313 -18.69 12.43 12.23
C THR A 313 -18.03 12.17 10.89
N LEU A 314 -17.47 10.96 10.68
CA LEU A 314 -16.63 10.62 9.53
C LEU A 314 -15.49 11.64 9.34
N GLU A 315 -15.02 12.24 10.43
CA GLU A 315 -14.00 13.27 10.43
C GLU A 315 -12.71 12.76 9.78
N GLY A 316 -12.25 13.50 8.77
CA GLY A 316 -11.01 13.23 8.06
C GLY A 316 -9.86 14.11 8.55
N CYS A 317 -8.63 13.72 8.21
CA CYS A 317 -7.44 14.48 8.59
C CYS A 317 -7.42 15.90 7.99
N ALA A 318 -7.04 16.89 8.80
CA ALA A 318 -6.86 18.30 8.43
C ALA A 318 -8.10 18.95 7.79
N GLY A 319 -9.31 18.50 8.16
CA GLY A 319 -10.56 19.03 7.61
C GLY A 319 -10.75 18.80 6.11
N ARG A 320 -10.02 17.82 5.55
CA ARG A 320 -10.09 17.48 4.12
C ARG A 320 -11.37 16.72 3.78
N GLU A 321 -11.84 16.96 2.57
CA GLU A 321 -12.97 16.27 1.93
C GLU A 321 -12.54 15.78 0.55
N THR A 322 -11.46 15.01 0.50
CA THR A 322 -10.82 14.55 -0.73
C THR A 322 -11.14 13.10 -1.08
N VAL A 323 -11.60 12.33 -0.08
CA VAL A 323 -11.83 10.89 -0.12
C VAL A 323 -13.07 10.53 0.71
N LEU A 324 -13.88 9.58 0.24
CA LEU A 324 -14.95 8.95 1.02
C LEU A 324 -14.36 8.08 2.14
N CYS A 325 -14.81 8.28 3.38
CA CYS A 325 -14.32 7.55 4.54
C CYS A 325 -14.85 6.10 4.53
N GLU A 326 -13.96 5.13 4.43
CA GLU A 326 -14.25 3.70 4.50
C GLU A 326 -13.43 3.10 5.62
N ASP A 327 -14.04 2.19 6.38
CA ASP A 327 -13.42 1.48 7.49
C ASP A 327 -13.60 -0.03 7.29
N TYR A 328 -12.50 -0.78 7.28
CA TYR A 328 -12.50 -2.22 7.00
C TYR A 328 -11.32 -2.94 7.66
N ASP A 329 -11.25 -4.25 7.49
CA ASP A 329 -10.18 -5.10 8.02
C ASP A 329 -9.99 -4.99 9.54
N PRO A 330 -11.06 -5.21 10.33
CA PRO A 330 -11.02 -5.12 11.78
C PRO A 330 -10.34 -6.32 12.44
N CYS A 331 -9.70 -6.09 13.58
CA CYS A 331 -9.34 -7.13 14.54
C CYS A 331 -9.64 -6.70 15.98
N TYR A 332 -10.01 -7.66 16.83
CA TYR A 332 -10.25 -7.42 18.25
C TYR A 332 -8.95 -7.19 19.01
N LEU A 333 -8.94 -6.18 19.89
CA LEU A 333 -7.83 -5.90 20.80
C LEU A 333 -8.06 -6.53 22.18
N PRO A 334 -6.98 -6.90 22.92
CA PRO A 334 -7.10 -7.48 24.26
C PRO A 334 -7.77 -6.58 25.31
N ASP A 335 -7.82 -5.27 25.07
CA ASP A 335 -8.52 -4.31 25.94
C ASP A 335 -10.03 -4.19 25.63
N GLY A 336 -10.53 -4.94 24.64
CA GLY A 336 -11.91 -4.90 24.18
C GLY A 336 -12.17 -3.91 23.05
N GLY A 337 -11.19 -3.08 22.67
CA GLY A 337 -11.27 -2.20 21.51
C GLY A 337 -11.15 -2.95 20.18
N ILE A 338 -11.19 -2.20 19.09
CA ILE A 338 -11.06 -2.73 17.73
C ILE A 338 -9.99 -1.92 17.00
N ALA A 339 -8.99 -2.58 16.41
CA ALA A 339 -8.10 -1.97 15.42
C ALA A 339 -8.60 -2.29 14.01
N PHE A 340 -8.42 -1.38 13.06
CA PHE A 340 -8.94 -1.52 11.69
C PHE A 340 -8.20 -0.61 10.71
N ILE A 341 -8.40 -0.81 9.41
CA ILE A 341 -7.86 0.01 8.33
C ILE A 341 -8.89 1.05 7.88
N SER A 342 -8.46 2.29 7.61
CA SER A 342 -9.36 3.38 7.25
C SER A 342 -8.77 4.42 6.29
N THR A 343 -9.62 4.98 5.43
CA THR A 343 -9.31 6.11 4.52
C THR A 343 -9.52 7.50 5.16
N ARG A 344 -9.78 7.56 6.48
CA ARG A 344 -9.92 8.83 7.23
C ARG A 344 -8.67 9.72 7.20
N ASN A 345 -7.54 9.20 6.74
CA ASN A 345 -6.33 9.99 6.52
C ASN A 345 -6.47 10.98 5.34
N GLN A 346 -7.48 10.81 4.46
CA GLN A 346 -7.80 11.72 3.34
C GLN A 346 -6.63 11.93 2.35
N GLY A 347 -5.93 10.85 2.00
CA GLY A 347 -4.82 10.87 1.04
C GLY A 347 -5.10 10.07 -0.24
N GLY A 348 -4.28 10.27 -1.27
CA GLY A 348 -4.29 9.53 -2.55
C GLY A 348 -2.94 8.89 -2.84
N VAL A 349 -2.94 7.76 -3.54
CA VAL A 349 -1.71 7.02 -3.86
C VAL A 349 -0.92 7.74 -4.96
N ARG A 350 0.40 7.92 -4.76
CA ARG A 350 1.25 8.70 -5.69
C ARG A 350 1.39 8.07 -7.07
N CYS A 351 1.59 6.75 -7.16
CA CYS A 351 1.92 6.10 -8.43
C CYS A 351 0.78 6.06 -9.45
N HIS A 352 -0.47 6.27 -9.02
CA HIS A 352 -1.64 6.30 -9.90
C HIS A 352 -1.92 7.68 -10.51
N ASN A 353 -1.46 8.76 -9.87
CA ASN A 353 -1.68 10.19 -10.20
C ASN A 353 -2.80 10.52 -11.21
N GLY A 354 -4.04 10.13 -10.91
CA GLY A 354 -5.22 10.48 -11.73
C GLY A 354 -5.71 9.44 -12.73
N ASP A 355 -5.17 8.22 -12.73
CA ASP A 355 -5.62 7.10 -13.56
C ASP A 355 -6.94 6.48 -13.05
N ARG A 356 -7.10 6.38 -11.72
CA ARG A 356 -8.31 5.87 -11.05
C ARG A 356 -8.42 6.36 -9.60
N TYR A 357 -9.60 6.22 -9.00
CA TYR A 357 -9.83 6.59 -7.60
C TYR A 357 -9.13 5.59 -6.67
N CYS A 358 -7.95 5.97 -6.17
CA CYS A 358 -7.09 5.13 -5.32
C CYS A 358 -6.71 5.89 -4.03
N PRO A 359 -7.59 5.94 -3.03
CA PRO A 359 -7.29 6.56 -1.75
C PRO A 359 -6.28 5.75 -0.92
N THR A 360 -5.43 6.44 -0.19
CA THR A 360 -4.57 5.81 0.81
C THR A 360 -5.39 5.43 2.04
N TYR A 361 -4.95 4.44 2.79
CA TYR A 361 -5.59 4.00 4.03
C TYR A 361 -4.57 3.47 5.02
N LEU A 362 -4.82 3.72 6.29
CA LEU A 362 -3.88 3.53 7.39
C LEU A 362 -4.54 2.78 8.55
N LEU A 363 -3.73 2.38 9.54
CA LEU A 363 -4.19 1.74 10.77
C LEU A 363 -4.84 2.72 11.75
N TYR A 364 -6.04 2.39 12.23
CA TYR A 364 -6.84 3.11 13.21
C TYR A 364 -7.31 2.17 14.34
N ARG A 365 -7.84 2.75 15.42
CA ARG A 365 -8.59 2.03 16.44
C ARG A 365 -9.81 2.80 16.92
N CYS A 366 -10.75 2.09 17.53
CA CYS A 366 -11.87 2.63 18.30
C CYS A 366 -12.13 1.78 19.56
N ASP A 367 -12.97 2.30 20.45
CA ASP A 367 -13.54 1.52 21.55
C ASP A 367 -14.58 0.52 21.00
N ALA A 368 -14.98 -0.47 21.81
CA ALA A 368 -15.92 -1.52 21.39
C ALA A 368 -17.26 -0.98 20.87
N ASP A 369 -17.64 0.20 21.33
CA ASP A 369 -18.85 0.90 20.92
C ASP A 369 -18.65 1.76 19.68
N GLY A 370 -17.48 1.81 19.05
CA GLY A 370 -17.18 2.65 17.89
C GLY A 370 -16.86 4.11 18.20
N THR A 371 -16.79 4.49 19.49
CA THR A 371 -16.32 5.83 19.88
C THR A 371 -14.79 5.91 19.91
N LYS A 372 -14.26 7.14 20.09
CA LYS A 372 -12.82 7.42 20.17
C LYS A 372 -11.99 6.88 18.98
N ILE A 373 -12.54 6.96 17.77
CA ILE A 373 -11.80 6.63 16.55
C ILE A 373 -10.55 7.51 16.47
N ARG A 374 -9.37 6.89 16.34
CA ARG A 374 -8.10 7.59 16.16
C ARG A 374 -7.10 6.77 15.36
N ALA A 375 -6.20 7.46 14.68
CA ALA A 375 -5.10 6.84 13.94
C ALA A 375 -4.08 6.19 14.89
N LEU A 376 -3.57 5.02 14.50
CA LEU A 376 -2.44 4.34 15.12
C LEU A 376 -1.14 4.55 14.31
N SER A 377 -1.26 4.78 13.00
CA SER A 377 -0.16 5.10 12.10
C SER A 377 -0.42 6.40 11.33
N PHE A 378 0.65 7.02 10.85
CA PHE A 378 0.60 8.30 10.13
C PHE A 378 1.37 8.21 8.81
N GLY A 379 1.18 7.10 8.09
CA GLY A 379 1.83 6.86 6.81
C GLY A 379 1.26 7.69 5.66
N GLU A 380 1.84 7.47 4.49
CA GLU A 380 1.48 8.16 3.25
C GLU A 380 0.90 7.21 2.19
N ALA A 381 1.22 5.91 2.27
CA ALA A 381 0.78 4.86 1.38
C ALA A 381 -0.07 3.84 2.14
N ASN A 382 -0.63 2.88 1.42
CA ASN A 382 -1.58 1.89 1.94
C ASN A 382 -0.96 0.93 2.97
N GLU A 383 -1.78 0.57 3.96
CA GLU A 383 -1.49 -0.39 5.03
C GLU A 383 -2.63 -1.42 5.14
N TRP A 384 -2.33 -2.66 5.56
CA TRP A 384 -3.27 -3.79 5.48
C TRP A 384 -3.13 -4.80 6.62
N ASP A 385 -4.14 -5.66 6.76
CA ASP A 385 -4.12 -6.95 7.45
C ASP A 385 -3.65 -6.87 8.92
N PRO A 386 -4.26 -6.02 9.78
CA PRO A 386 -3.89 -5.97 11.17
C PRO A 386 -4.29 -7.25 11.91
N VAL A 387 -3.37 -7.81 12.71
CA VAL A 387 -3.64 -8.96 13.57
C VAL A 387 -2.91 -8.83 14.90
N VAL A 388 -3.54 -9.28 15.99
CA VAL A 388 -2.91 -9.26 17.31
C VAL A 388 -1.99 -10.48 17.50
N MET A 389 -0.75 -10.20 17.88
CA MET A 389 0.28 -11.18 18.20
C MET A 389 0.09 -11.78 19.61
N PRO A 390 0.64 -12.98 19.90
CA PRO A 390 0.55 -13.58 21.24
C PRO A 390 1.14 -12.73 22.38
N ASP A 391 2.03 -11.79 22.07
CA ASP A 391 2.62 -10.84 23.03
C ASP A 391 1.79 -9.55 23.24
N GLY A 392 0.67 -9.42 22.53
CA GLY A 392 -0.24 -8.27 22.60
C GLY A 392 0.10 -7.11 21.67
N LEU A 393 1.15 -7.21 20.85
CA LEU A 393 1.41 -6.25 19.77
C LEU A 393 0.43 -6.44 18.61
N VAL A 394 0.22 -5.40 17.82
CA VAL A 394 -0.47 -5.47 16.53
C VAL A 394 0.57 -5.60 15.43
N LEU A 395 0.44 -6.65 14.62
CA LEU A 395 1.18 -6.88 13.38
C LEU A 395 0.34 -6.35 12.21
N TRP A 396 0.92 -5.64 11.24
CA TRP A 396 0.23 -5.24 10.00
C TRP A 396 1.22 -5.12 8.83
N THR A 397 0.69 -5.03 7.63
CA THR A 397 1.48 -4.81 6.41
C THR A 397 1.49 -3.33 6.04
N ARG A 398 2.63 -2.78 5.65
CA ARG A 398 2.78 -1.39 5.21
C ARG A 398 3.54 -1.32 3.89
N TRP A 399 3.04 -0.48 2.99
CA TRP A 399 3.75 -0.07 1.79
C TRP A 399 4.71 1.10 2.08
N ASP A 400 5.98 0.98 1.71
CA ASP A 400 7.04 1.94 2.07
C ASP A 400 8.03 2.20 0.93
N TYR A 401 7.70 3.13 0.03
CA TYR A 401 8.54 3.45 -1.15
C TYR A 401 9.13 4.86 -1.11
N ILE A 402 9.53 5.34 0.07
CA ILE A 402 10.19 6.65 0.20
C ILE A 402 11.61 6.58 -0.38
N ASN A 403 11.79 7.07 -1.61
CA ASN A 403 13.04 7.02 -2.36
C ASN A 403 13.58 5.58 -2.50
N ARG A 404 12.68 4.62 -2.76
CA ARG A 404 12.94 3.19 -3.00
C ARG A 404 12.03 2.68 -4.12
N PRO A 405 12.33 1.50 -4.72
CA PRO A 405 11.46 0.91 -5.73
C PRO A 405 10.00 0.80 -5.27
N VAL A 406 9.06 1.25 -6.10
CA VAL A 406 7.63 1.37 -5.74
C VAL A 406 6.95 0.02 -5.50
N ILE A 407 7.27 -0.99 -6.31
CA ILE A 407 6.51 -2.23 -6.37
C ILE A 407 6.76 -3.18 -5.16
N PRO A 408 8.01 -3.55 -4.85
CA PRO A 408 8.33 -4.64 -3.91
C PRO A 408 8.49 -4.24 -2.44
N THR A 409 8.16 -3.01 -2.05
CA THR A 409 8.41 -2.50 -0.68
C THR A 409 7.17 -2.60 0.22
N MET A 410 6.55 -3.77 0.24
CA MET A 410 5.36 -4.07 1.05
C MET A 410 5.70 -5.11 2.12
N GLY A 411 6.07 -4.63 3.30
CA GLY A 411 6.57 -5.44 4.40
C GLY A 411 5.65 -5.45 5.62
N ILE A 412 6.00 -6.28 6.59
CA ILE A 412 5.32 -6.48 7.86
C ILE A 412 5.96 -5.59 8.95
N TRP A 413 5.12 -4.99 9.78
CA TRP A 413 5.47 -4.09 10.87
C TRP A 413 4.70 -4.45 12.15
N THR A 414 5.20 -3.99 13.30
CA THR A 414 4.58 -4.17 14.63
C THR A 414 4.45 -2.84 15.37
N THR A 415 3.43 -2.73 16.24
CA THR A 415 3.08 -1.53 17.01
C THR A 415 2.30 -1.95 18.23
N ARG A 416 2.28 -1.11 19.26
CA ARG A 416 1.44 -1.34 20.42
C ARG A 416 -0.02 -1.00 20.09
N PRO A 417 -1.02 -1.58 20.77
CA PRO A 417 -2.43 -1.26 20.55
C PRO A 417 -2.80 0.22 20.73
N ASP A 418 -1.94 1.04 21.33
CA ASP A 418 -2.10 2.48 21.45
C ASP A 418 -1.44 3.29 20.31
N GLY A 419 -0.77 2.63 19.38
CA GLY A 419 -0.10 3.21 18.20
C GLY A 419 1.35 3.63 18.45
N THR A 420 1.88 3.38 19.65
CA THR A 420 3.26 3.69 20.02
C THR A 420 4.22 2.57 19.63
N SER A 421 5.51 2.91 19.51
CA SER A 421 6.60 1.97 19.19
C SER A 421 6.41 1.19 17.86
N PRO A 422 6.10 1.86 16.73
CA PRO A 422 6.09 1.20 15.43
C PRO A 422 7.51 0.69 15.07
N ALA A 423 7.62 -0.56 14.62
CA ALA A 423 8.88 -1.19 14.29
C ALA A 423 8.74 -2.15 13.10
N HIS A 424 9.80 -2.28 12.30
CA HIS A 424 9.85 -3.26 11.22
C HIS A 424 9.88 -4.69 11.79
N TYR A 425 9.12 -5.58 11.17
CA TYR A 425 9.10 -7.00 11.46
C TYR A 425 9.84 -7.79 10.37
N PHE A 426 9.40 -7.70 9.11
CA PHE A 426 9.97 -8.45 7.97
C PHE A 426 9.58 -7.81 6.63
N GLY A 427 10.36 -8.01 5.56
CA GLY A 427 10.03 -7.67 4.16
C GLY A 427 10.69 -6.41 3.61
N ASN A 428 11.16 -5.47 4.44
CA ASN A 428 11.61 -4.15 3.96
C ASN A 428 12.93 -4.21 3.14
N TYR A 429 13.69 -5.30 3.25
CA TYR A 429 14.84 -5.62 2.39
C TYR A 429 14.69 -6.95 1.66
N THR A 430 13.47 -7.34 1.33
CA THR A 430 13.15 -8.61 0.66
C THR A 430 12.55 -8.33 -0.73
N PRO A 431 13.34 -8.23 -1.81
CA PRO A 431 12.85 -7.95 -3.16
C PRO A 431 11.90 -9.00 -3.75
N ASN A 432 11.91 -10.21 -3.21
CA ASN A 432 11.12 -11.35 -3.66
C ASN A 432 10.67 -12.13 -2.41
N PRO A 433 9.36 -12.40 -2.19
CA PRO A 433 8.21 -12.11 -3.05
C PRO A 433 7.94 -10.62 -3.25
N CYS A 434 7.23 -10.25 -4.33
CA CYS A 434 6.84 -8.88 -4.63
C CYS A 434 6.01 -8.24 -3.49
N ARG A 435 5.12 -9.00 -2.88
CA ARG A 435 4.29 -8.55 -1.77
C ARG A 435 4.03 -9.68 -0.79
N ILE A 436 3.94 -9.33 0.49
CA ILE A 436 3.53 -10.20 1.59
C ILE A 436 2.25 -9.60 2.20
N CYS A 437 1.23 -10.42 2.42
CA CYS A 437 -0.06 -10.00 2.99
C CYS A 437 -0.72 -11.12 3.79
N GLN A 438 -1.84 -10.82 4.47
CA GLN A 438 -2.66 -11.76 5.23
C GLN A 438 -1.84 -12.55 6.27
N THR A 439 -0.90 -11.88 6.92
CA THR A 439 0.03 -12.51 7.86
C THR A 439 -0.71 -12.91 9.13
N ARG A 440 -0.42 -14.11 9.67
CA ARG A 440 -0.97 -14.57 10.95
C ARG A 440 0.09 -15.20 11.86
N PRO A 441 0.05 -14.93 13.18
CA PRO A 441 0.90 -15.63 14.15
C PRO A 441 0.52 -17.10 14.26
N ILE A 442 1.53 -17.97 14.41
CA ILE A 442 1.31 -19.40 14.61
C ILE A 442 1.22 -19.69 16.12
N PRO A 443 0.14 -20.34 16.60
CA PRO A 443 0.00 -20.69 18.02
C PRO A 443 1.20 -21.50 18.54
N GLY A 444 1.78 -21.07 19.67
CA GLY A 444 2.90 -21.76 20.31
C GLY A 444 4.25 -21.63 19.58
N SER A 445 4.34 -20.76 18.56
CA SER A 445 5.56 -20.52 17.78
C SER A 445 5.94 -19.04 17.76
N HIS A 446 7.20 -18.76 17.41
CA HIS A 446 7.72 -17.43 17.10
C HIS A 446 7.61 -17.08 15.61
N ARG A 447 7.19 -18.04 14.79
CA ARG A 447 7.02 -17.90 13.34
C ARG A 447 5.65 -17.34 12.99
N VAL A 448 5.57 -16.76 11.80
CA VAL A 448 4.30 -16.32 11.19
C VAL A 448 4.10 -17.03 9.85
N VAL A 449 2.83 -17.20 9.46
CA VAL A 449 2.45 -17.62 8.11
C VAL A 449 1.90 -16.42 7.35
N ALA A 450 2.16 -16.32 6.05
CA ALA A 450 1.65 -15.24 5.21
C ALA A 450 1.35 -15.71 3.78
N THR A 451 0.56 -14.91 3.06
CA THR A 451 0.32 -15.06 1.63
C THR A 451 1.30 -14.17 0.87
N THR A 452 1.89 -14.70 -0.20
CA THR A 452 2.61 -13.91 -1.19
C THR A 452 1.68 -13.46 -2.31
N ALA A 453 1.86 -12.26 -2.83
CA ALA A 453 1.04 -11.70 -3.90
C ALA A 453 1.89 -10.82 -4.84
N GLY A 454 1.31 -10.43 -5.97
CA GLY A 454 1.87 -9.41 -6.86
C GLY A 454 1.38 -8.00 -6.48
N HIS A 455 1.99 -6.99 -7.09
CA HIS A 455 1.51 -5.61 -7.04
C HIS A 455 0.35 -5.38 -8.01
N HIS A 456 0.24 -6.17 -9.07
CA HIS A 456 -0.84 -6.08 -10.05
C HIS A 456 -1.76 -7.31 -10.00
N THR A 457 -1.98 -7.85 -8.79
CA THR A 457 -2.82 -9.03 -8.58
C THR A 457 -3.77 -8.86 -7.38
N ILE A 458 -4.75 -9.77 -7.21
CA ILE A 458 -5.47 -9.93 -5.94
C ILE A 458 -4.56 -10.51 -4.84
N HIS A 459 -5.07 -10.62 -3.60
CA HIS A 459 -4.40 -11.18 -2.41
C HIS A 459 -4.22 -12.70 -2.48
N ALA A 460 -3.58 -13.20 -3.53
CA ALA A 460 -3.43 -14.63 -3.73
C ALA A 460 -2.07 -14.98 -4.37
N GLY A 461 -1.50 -16.10 -3.94
CA GLY A 461 -0.22 -16.63 -4.41
C GLY A 461 0.26 -17.80 -3.53
N SER A 462 1.56 -17.91 -3.30
CA SER A 462 2.13 -18.96 -2.44
C SER A 462 1.96 -18.63 -0.96
N LEU A 463 1.74 -19.65 -0.12
CA LEU A 463 1.79 -19.55 1.32
C LEU A 463 3.23 -19.74 1.79
N ILE A 464 3.68 -18.90 2.71
CA ILE A 464 5.04 -18.92 3.25
C ILE A 464 5.04 -18.92 4.78
N LEU A 465 6.01 -19.60 5.37
CA LEU A 465 6.44 -19.41 6.75
C LEU A 465 7.59 -18.42 6.80
N ILE A 466 7.58 -17.54 7.80
CA ILE A 466 8.65 -16.57 8.06
C ILE A 466 9.25 -16.85 9.44
N ASP A 467 10.56 -17.05 9.48
CA ASP A 467 11.35 -17.30 10.68
C ASP A 467 12.49 -16.27 10.82
N ARG A 468 12.27 -15.29 11.69
CA ARG A 468 13.21 -14.20 11.95
C ARG A 468 14.42 -14.59 12.79
N SER A 469 14.41 -15.80 13.37
CA SER A 469 15.60 -16.32 14.06
C SER A 469 16.71 -16.73 13.08
N ILE A 470 16.34 -16.98 11.81
CA ILE A 470 17.26 -17.31 10.73
C ILE A 470 17.82 -16.03 10.09
N ALA A 471 16.94 -15.10 9.68
CA ALA A 471 17.34 -13.81 9.12
C ALA A 471 16.26 -12.74 9.38
N GLU A 472 16.67 -11.48 9.53
CA GLU A 472 15.76 -10.35 9.73
C GLU A 472 14.90 -10.05 8.49
N ASP A 473 15.48 -10.22 7.31
CA ASP A 473 14.88 -10.01 5.98
C ASP A 473 15.52 -11.00 4.98
N GLY A 474 14.94 -11.11 3.79
CA GLY A 474 15.44 -11.93 2.70
C GLY A 474 14.81 -13.32 2.62
N LEU A 475 15.12 -14.04 1.54
CA LEU A 475 14.56 -15.37 1.27
C LEU A 475 15.02 -16.43 2.28
N ASP A 476 16.14 -16.23 2.96
CA ASP A 476 16.67 -17.19 3.94
C ASP A 476 15.73 -17.37 5.15
N ALA A 477 14.93 -16.34 5.48
CA ALA A 477 13.91 -16.41 6.51
C ALA A 477 12.60 -17.08 6.05
N ILE A 478 12.46 -17.38 4.75
CA ILE A 478 11.22 -17.84 4.13
C ILE A 478 11.28 -19.34 3.84
N THR A 479 10.27 -20.08 4.30
CA THR A 479 9.98 -21.44 3.81
C THR A 479 8.67 -21.43 3.02
N ARG A 480 8.68 -21.94 1.78
CA ARG A 480 7.46 -22.06 0.97
C ARG A 480 6.64 -23.28 1.41
N LEU A 481 5.41 -23.04 1.84
CA LEU A 481 4.45 -24.09 2.18
C LEU A 481 3.77 -24.67 0.93
N THR A 482 3.52 -23.83 -0.07
CA THR A 482 2.87 -24.22 -1.33
C THR A 482 3.78 -23.87 -2.52
N PRO A 483 4.88 -24.62 -2.72
CA PRO A 483 5.87 -24.34 -3.77
C PRO A 483 5.33 -24.47 -5.20
N GLU A 484 4.17 -25.12 -5.38
CA GLU A 484 3.45 -25.19 -6.65
C GLU A 484 2.86 -23.84 -7.11
N ALA A 485 2.67 -22.90 -6.19
CA ALA A 485 2.32 -21.52 -6.51
C ALA A 485 3.61 -20.70 -6.64
N ALA A 486 3.82 -20.08 -7.79
CA ALA A 486 4.90 -19.11 -8.00
C ALA A 486 4.66 -17.86 -7.14
N PHE A 487 5.73 -17.13 -6.82
CA PHE A 487 5.57 -15.77 -6.29
C PHE A 487 5.07 -14.84 -7.41
N PRO A 488 3.82 -14.32 -7.34
CA PRO A 488 3.26 -13.60 -8.48
C PRO A 488 4.07 -12.34 -8.82
N GLU A 489 4.09 -11.96 -10.10
CA GLU A 489 4.83 -10.81 -10.72
C GLU A 489 6.37 -10.92 -10.68
N SER A 490 6.91 -11.49 -9.61
CA SER A 490 8.34 -11.68 -9.37
C SER A 490 8.90 -12.98 -9.99
N GLU A 491 8.08 -14.02 -10.09
CA GLU A 491 8.43 -15.31 -10.72
C GLU A 491 7.55 -15.68 -11.92
N GLY A 492 6.52 -14.89 -12.23
CA GLY A 492 5.59 -15.08 -13.35
C GLY A 492 4.18 -15.48 -12.92
N ASP A 493 3.37 -15.94 -13.89
CA ASP A 493 2.01 -16.43 -13.64
C ASP A 493 2.04 -17.76 -12.86
N ALA A 494 1.11 -17.90 -11.90
CA ALA A 494 0.98 -19.11 -11.11
C ALA A 494 -0.15 -20.00 -11.67
N ARG A 495 0.05 -21.32 -11.73
CA ARG A 495 -0.99 -22.26 -12.18
C ARG A 495 -2.12 -22.48 -11.18
N VAL A 496 -1.85 -22.11 -9.92
CA VAL A 496 -2.75 -22.21 -8.78
C VAL A 496 -2.47 -21.04 -7.85
N SER A 497 -3.40 -20.72 -6.97
CA SER A 497 -3.22 -19.66 -5.98
C SER A 497 -3.84 -20.03 -4.64
N PHE A 498 -3.25 -19.49 -3.58
CA PHE A 498 -3.69 -19.65 -2.19
C PHE A 498 -3.83 -18.28 -1.52
N GLY A 499 -4.61 -18.22 -0.46
CA GLY A 499 -4.76 -17.00 0.34
C GLY A 499 -5.31 -17.28 1.74
N SER A 500 -5.40 -16.21 2.52
CA SER A 500 -6.02 -16.16 3.85
C SER A 500 -5.67 -17.32 4.79
N PRO A 501 -4.38 -17.64 5.01
CA PRO A 501 -4.00 -18.79 5.84
C PRO A 501 -4.45 -18.61 7.29
N PHE A 502 -4.98 -19.66 7.91
CA PHE A 502 -5.23 -19.74 9.35
C PHE A 502 -4.39 -20.88 9.96
N PRO A 503 -3.37 -20.58 10.78
CA PRO A 503 -2.51 -21.61 11.36
C PRO A 503 -3.12 -22.28 12.60
N PHE A 504 -3.00 -23.61 12.67
CA PHE A 504 -3.24 -24.38 13.90
C PHE A 504 -1.94 -24.79 14.59
N SER A 505 -0.89 -24.99 13.80
CA SER A 505 0.46 -25.36 14.19
C SER A 505 1.42 -24.96 13.06
N GLU A 506 2.71 -25.26 13.19
CA GLU A 506 3.68 -25.04 12.10
C GLU A 506 3.43 -25.97 10.89
N ASP A 507 2.62 -27.02 11.05
CA ASP A 507 2.39 -28.04 10.02
C ASP A 507 0.97 -28.06 9.43
N LEU A 508 0.05 -27.24 9.95
CA LEU A 508 -1.38 -27.39 9.64
C LEU A 508 -2.12 -26.05 9.57
N PHE A 509 -2.80 -25.80 8.45
CA PHE A 509 -3.39 -24.50 8.11
C PHE A 509 -4.76 -24.67 7.42
N LEU A 510 -5.75 -23.83 7.70
CA LEU A 510 -6.83 -23.58 6.72
C LEU A 510 -6.34 -22.54 5.72
N ALA A 511 -6.83 -22.61 4.49
CA ALA A 511 -6.61 -21.58 3.48
C ALA A 511 -7.72 -21.61 2.42
N GLU A 512 -7.86 -20.51 1.69
CA GLU A 512 -8.56 -20.53 0.40
C GLU A 512 -7.59 -21.00 -0.70
N TYR A 513 -8.11 -21.73 -1.67
CA TYR A 513 -7.33 -22.27 -2.78
C TYR A 513 -8.12 -22.25 -4.09
N SER A 514 -7.43 -21.87 -5.17
CA SER A 514 -7.91 -22.01 -6.54
C SER A 514 -6.98 -22.93 -7.35
N PRO A 515 -7.52 -23.98 -8.00
CA PRO A 515 -6.78 -24.85 -8.91
C PRO A 515 -6.65 -24.25 -10.32
N GLU A 516 -7.02 -22.98 -10.52
CA GLU A 516 -7.04 -22.33 -11.82
C GLU A 516 -5.79 -21.46 -12.04
N PRO A 517 -5.31 -21.32 -13.30
CA PRO A 517 -4.28 -20.36 -13.63
C PRO A 517 -4.65 -18.96 -13.15
N PHE A 518 -3.77 -18.41 -12.34
CA PHE A 518 -3.91 -17.10 -11.75
C PHE A 518 -3.18 -16.07 -12.62
N PRO A 519 -3.89 -15.08 -13.19
CA PRO A 519 -3.28 -14.15 -14.12
C PRO A 519 -2.46 -13.08 -13.40
N GLY A 520 -1.24 -12.83 -13.86
CA GLY A 520 -0.37 -11.76 -13.38
C GLY A 520 -0.70 -10.36 -13.92
N SER A 521 -1.98 -10.08 -14.26
CA SER A 521 -2.42 -8.80 -14.84
C SER A 521 -3.68 -8.27 -14.18
N MET A 522 -3.76 -6.94 -14.05
CA MET A 522 -4.95 -6.23 -13.57
C MET A 522 -6.20 -6.52 -14.42
N SER A 523 -6.05 -6.80 -15.72
CA SER A 523 -7.15 -6.98 -16.68
C SER A 523 -7.85 -8.33 -16.61
N SER A 524 -7.33 -9.27 -15.83
CA SER A 524 -7.78 -10.66 -15.83
C SER A 524 -8.34 -11.00 -14.45
N LEU A 525 -9.60 -11.44 -14.43
CA LEU A 525 -10.33 -11.72 -13.20
C LEU A 525 -10.49 -13.23 -13.00
N PRO A 526 -10.28 -13.75 -11.78
CA PRO A 526 -10.67 -15.11 -11.46
C PRO A 526 -12.19 -15.28 -11.65
N ARG A 527 -12.62 -16.52 -11.89
CA ARG A 527 -14.05 -16.85 -11.95
C ARG A 527 -14.77 -16.55 -10.65
N ARG A 528 -16.08 -16.32 -10.73
CA ARG A 528 -16.95 -16.02 -9.58
C ARG A 528 -16.82 -17.03 -8.44
N ASN A 529 -16.60 -18.30 -8.76
CA ASN A 529 -16.51 -19.47 -7.87
C ASN A 529 -15.09 -20.11 -7.83
N ALA A 530 -14.06 -19.36 -8.18
CA ALA A 530 -12.68 -19.86 -8.31
C ALA A 530 -12.12 -20.44 -7.00
N TYR A 531 -12.47 -19.89 -5.83
CA TYR A 531 -11.87 -20.27 -4.54
C TYR A 531 -12.78 -21.15 -3.68
N GLY A 532 -12.19 -22.20 -3.09
CA GLY A 532 -12.79 -23.05 -2.05
C GLY A 532 -11.91 -23.10 -0.80
N ILE A 533 -12.43 -23.66 0.30
CA ILE A 533 -11.75 -23.79 1.59
C ILE A 533 -11.09 -25.16 1.71
N TYR A 534 -9.81 -25.15 2.09
CA TYR A 534 -8.96 -26.32 2.21
C TYR A 534 -8.23 -26.36 3.55
N LEU A 535 -7.98 -27.58 4.03
CA LEU A 535 -6.97 -27.86 5.04
C LEU A 535 -5.66 -28.22 4.33
N ILE A 536 -4.60 -27.46 4.60
CA ILE A 536 -3.27 -27.59 4.00
C ILE A 536 -2.29 -28.03 5.08
N ASP A 537 -1.36 -28.91 4.70
CA ASP A 537 -0.28 -29.36 5.56
C ASP A 537 1.10 -29.26 4.88
N THR A 538 2.16 -29.23 5.69
CA THR A 538 3.56 -29.17 5.24
C THR A 538 4.03 -30.41 4.49
N LEU A 539 3.25 -31.49 4.47
CA LEU A 539 3.56 -32.71 3.72
C LEU A 539 3.15 -32.62 2.24
N GLY A 540 2.51 -31.51 1.84
CA GLY A 540 1.95 -31.28 0.51
C GLY A 540 0.49 -31.73 0.37
N GLY A 541 -0.17 -32.08 1.49
CA GLY A 541 -1.57 -32.46 1.52
C GLY A 541 -2.51 -31.26 1.43
N ARG A 542 -3.62 -31.45 0.72
CA ARG A 542 -4.71 -30.48 0.56
C ARG A 542 -6.03 -31.24 0.65
N GLU A 543 -6.76 -31.04 1.74
CA GLU A 543 -8.08 -31.64 1.94
C GLU A 543 -9.16 -30.60 1.70
N LEU A 544 -10.01 -30.82 0.69
CA LEU A 544 -11.18 -29.98 0.45
C LEU A 544 -12.10 -30.04 1.68
N ILE A 545 -12.44 -28.87 2.21
CA ILE A 545 -13.42 -28.71 3.28
C ILE A 545 -14.76 -28.32 2.67
N TYR A 546 -14.78 -27.28 1.85
CA TYR A 546 -16.01 -26.77 1.26
C TYR A 546 -15.72 -25.95 0.00
N ARG A 547 -16.51 -26.16 -1.05
CA ARG A 547 -16.55 -25.33 -2.25
C ARG A 547 -18.00 -25.13 -2.64
N ASP A 548 -18.40 -23.88 -2.85
CA ASP A 548 -19.69 -23.57 -3.45
C ASP A 548 -19.54 -23.54 -4.98
N PRO A 549 -20.38 -24.24 -5.75
CA PRO A 549 -20.27 -24.30 -7.20
C PRO A 549 -20.68 -22.99 -7.90
N THR A 550 -21.20 -21.99 -7.18
CA THR A 550 -21.72 -20.74 -7.74
C THR A 550 -20.97 -19.49 -7.28
N ILE A 551 -20.23 -19.55 -6.17
CA ILE A 551 -19.54 -18.39 -5.58
C ILE A 551 -18.28 -18.81 -4.82
N SER A 552 -17.29 -17.91 -4.77
CA SER A 552 -16.02 -18.17 -4.10
C SER A 552 -16.19 -18.12 -2.58
N CYS A 553 -15.40 -18.95 -1.89
CA CYS A 553 -15.34 -19.02 -0.43
C CYS A 553 -13.94 -18.57 0.03
N PHE A 554 -13.90 -17.58 0.92
CA PHE A 554 -12.69 -16.92 1.38
C PHE A 554 -12.57 -16.93 2.92
N GLU A 555 -11.37 -16.58 3.40
CA GLU A 555 -11.12 -16.14 4.78
C GLU A 555 -11.60 -17.13 5.87
N PRO A 556 -11.16 -18.40 5.86
CA PRO A 556 -11.62 -19.39 6.82
C PRO A 556 -11.14 -19.09 8.24
N LEU A 557 -12.06 -19.16 9.20
CA LEU A 557 -11.82 -18.94 10.64
C LEU A 557 -12.46 -20.06 11.48
N PRO A 558 -11.71 -20.81 12.30
CA PRO A 558 -12.30 -21.79 13.20
C PRO A 558 -13.10 -21.10 14.31
N VAL A 559 -14.35 -21.51 14.51
CA VAL A 559 -15.23 -20.97 15.54
C VAL A 559 -14.94 -21.69 16.86
N ARG A 560 -14.00 -21.13 17.62
CA ARG A 560 -13.64 -21.61 18.97
C ARG A 560 -13.03 -20.49 19.79
N ALA A 561 -13.04 -20.65 21.12
CA ALA A 561 -12.30 -19.75 21.99
C ALA A 561 -10.79 -19.86 21.73
N ARG A 562 -10.09 -18.73 21.84
CA ARG A 562 -8.63 -18.60 21.76
C ARG A 562 -8.10 -17.85 22.98
N PRO A 563 -6.82 -18.07 23.38
CA PRO A 563 -6.22 -17.28 24.44
C PRO A 563 -6.30 -15.78 24.15
N VAL A 564 -6.66 -14.99 25.16
CA VAL A 564 -6.59 -13.52 25.10
C VAL A 564 -5.11 -13.14 25.27
N PRO A 565 -4.48 -12.45 24.31
CA PRO A 565 -3.12 -11.94 24.46
C PRO A 565 -3.02 -10.97 25.65
N PRO A 566 -1.82 -10.72 26.20
CA PRO A 566 -1.63 -9.75 27.27
C PRO A 566 -2.14 -8.36 26.88
N ARG A 567 -2.88 -7.71 27.78
CA ARG A 567 -3.21 -6.29 27.64
C ARG A 567 -1.97 -5.46 27.92
N LEU A 568 -1.43 -4.81 26.88
CA LEU A 568 -0.32 -3.89 27.03
C LEU A 568 -0.82 -2.56 27.62
N PRO A 569 -0.18 -2.03 28.68
CA PRO A 569 -0.51 -0.70 29.18
C PRO A 569 -0.13 0.36 28.15
N SER A 570 -0.96 1.40 28.03
CA SER A 570 -0.69 2.55 27.17
C SER A 570 0.59 3.26 27.62
N LEU A 571 1.46 3.62 26.68
CA LEU A 571 2.66 4.42 26.95
C LEU A 571 2.39 5.93 26.86
N ILE A 572 1.19 6.29 26.40
CA ILE A 572 0.68 7.66 26.34
C ILE A 572 -0.48 7.85 27.30
N ALA A 573 -0.64 9.07 27.82
CA ALA A 573 -1.81 9.44 28.60
C ALA A 573 -3.07 9.39 27.72
N ASP A 574 -4.25 9.16 28.32
CA ASP A 574 -5.50 9.14 27.57
C ASP A 574 -5.73 10.52 26.94
N SER A 575 -5.85 10.54 25.61
CA SER A 575 -6.06 11.73 24.79
C SER A 575 -7.33 12.52 25.14
N SER A 576 -8.21 11.97 25.98
CA SER A 576 -9.40 12.60 26.53
C SER A 576 -9.11 13.68 27.59
N GLU A 577 -7.92 13.67 28.21
CA GLU A 577 -7.48 14.71 29.13
C GLU A 577 -6.71 15.80 28.36
N ARG A 578 -7.45 16.67 27.66
CA ARG A 578 -6.90 17.92 27.09
C ARG A 578 -6.45 18.85 28.22
N PRO A 579 -5.16 19.20 28.35
CA PRO A 579 -4.76 20.31 29.21
C PRO A 579 -5.23 21.63 28.55
N PRO A 580 -5.96 22.51 29.25
CA PRO A 580 -6.30 23.82 28.70
C PRO A 580 -5.04 24.68 28.55
N GLY A 581 -4.85 25.32 27.37
CA GLY A 581 -3.86 26.39 27.18
C GLY A 581 -2.63 26.10 26.31
N ARG A 582 -2.54 24.95 25.63
CA ARG A 582 -1.54 24.73 24.54
C ARG A 582 -2.20 24.87 23.17
N ASP A 583 -1.41 25.34 22.20
CA ASP A 583 -1.80 25.48 20.78
C ASP A 583 -2.46 24.16 20.29
N PRO A 584 -3.72 24.19 19.82
CA PRO A 584 -4.45 23.02 19.34
C PRO A 584 -3.72 22.22 18.25
N ASP A 585 -2.82 22.88 17.50
CA ASP A 585 -2.25 22.36 16.24
C ASP A 585 -0.90 21.65 16.41
N ARG A 586 -0.26 21.72 17.58
CA ARG A 586 1.03 21.04 17.81
C ARG A 586 0.96 20.06 18.97
N ARG A 587 0.55 18.85 18.63
CA ARG A 587 0.83 17.66 19.44
C ARG A 587 2.29 17.28 19.22
N THR A 588 3.05 17.06 20.28
CA THR A 588 4.48 16.71 20.20
C THR A 588 4.78 15.45 21.01
N GLY A 589 5.96 14.87 20.77
CA GLY A 589 6.56 13.80 21.56
C GLY A 589 8.09 13.92 21.53
N VAL A 590 8.78 12.94 22.11
CA VAL A 590 10.25 12.97 22.26
C VAL A 590 10.88 11.79 21.53
N PHE A 591 11.89 12.08 20.72
CA PHE A 591 12.80 11.07 20.20
C PHE A 591 14.09 11.06 21.00
N HIS A 592 14.60 9.86 21.25
CA HIS A 592 15.92 9.61 21.81
C HIS A 592 16.66 8.63 20.90
N VAL A 593 17.78 9.08 20.32
CA VAL A 593 18.71 8.20 19.61
C VAL A 593 19.95 8.06 20.47
N HIS A 594 20.24 6.84 20.91
CA HIS A 594 21.28 6.57 21.90
C HIS A 594 22.69 6.84 21.34
N ASP A 595 23.04 6.27 20.19
CA ASP A 595 24.29 6.59 19.47
C ASP A 595 24.09 6.52 17.96
N LEU A 596 24.08 7.68 17.29
CA LEU A 596 23.99 7.78 15.82
C LEU A 596 25.18 7.16 15.08
N HIS A 597 26.31 6.94 15.77
CA HIS A 597 27.48 6.25 15.23
C HIS A 597 27.41 4.72 15.38
N SER A 598 26.39 4.19 16.08
CA SER A 598 26.07 2.77 16.04
C SER A 598 25.25 2.48 14.78
N HIS A 599 25.93 2.01 13.72
CA HIS A 599 25.29 1.67 12.45
C HIS A 599 25.96 0.45 11.81
N ALA A 600 25.22 -0.25 10.95
CA ALA A 600 25.76 -1.38 10.18
C ALA A 600 26.73 -0.99 9.04
N HIS A 601 26.92 0.31 8.76
CA HIS A 601 27.56 0.80 7.52
C HIS A 601 28.97 1.40 7.68
N GLY A 602 29.61 1.29 8.85
CA GLY A 602 31.01 1.70 9.05
C GLY A 602 31.34 3.20 8.89
N ILE A 603 30.39 4.12 9.02
CA ILE A 603 30.64 5.58 9.08
C ILE A 603 31.56 5.91 10.29
N PRO A 604 32.67 6.64 10.10
CA PRO A 604 33.56 7.00 11.21
C PRO A 604 32.88 7.90 12.25
N ARG A 605 33.17 7.66 13.54
CA ARG A 605 32.71 8.48 14.65
C ARG A 605 33.12 9.95 14.45
N GLY A 606 32.22 10.88 14.78
CA GLY A 606 32.42 12.31 14.56
C GLY A 606 32.22 12.78 13.11
N THR A 607 31.89 11.90 12.16
CA THR A 607 31.44 12.32 10.82
C THR A 607 30.10 13.03 10.93
N ILE A 608 29.16 12.45 11.67
CA ILE A 608 27.81 12.99 11.88
C ILE A 608 27.88 14.09 12.95
N ARG A 609 27.37 15.28 12.63
CA ARG A 609 27.36 16.48 13.50
C ARG A 609 25.97 16.95 13.87
N ALA A 610 24.99 16.66 13.03
CA ALA A 610 23.61 17.03 13.27
C ALA A 610 22.65 15.98 12.68
N LEU A 611 21.40 15.98 13.14
CA LEU A 611 20.30 15.21 12.58
C LEU A 611 19.27 16.20 12.01
N ARG A 612 18.96 16.09 10.71
CA ARG A 612 17.82 16.80 10.10
C ARG A 612 16.55 15.98 10.29
N VAL A 613 15.48 16.66 10.66
CA VAL A 613 14.14 16.09 10.79
C VAL A 613 13.27 16.68 9.68
N ASN A 614 12.75 15.80 8.84
CA ASN A 614 11.86 16.15 7.72
C ASN A 614 10.47 15.59 8.01
N GLU A 615 9.43 16.37 7.80
CA GLU A 615 8.05 15.91 7.71
C GLU A 615 7.73 15.54 6.27
N LEU A 616 7.11 14.38 6.05
CA LEU A 616 6.62 13.97 4.75
C LEU A 616 5.17 14.47 4.57
N ILE A 617 4.86 15.02 3.40
CA ILE A 617 3.53 15.56 3.10
C ILE A 617 2.84 14.59 2.13
N PRO A 618 1.79 13.86 2.58
CA PRO A 618 1.04 12.94 1.73
C PRO A 618 0.25 13.67 0.64
N GLN A 619 0.07 13.01 -0.50
CA GLN A 619 -0.75 13.53 -1.60
C GLN A 619 -2.23 13.60 -1.17
N PRO A 620 -2.92 14.75 -1.29
CA PRO A 620 -4.26 14.92 -0.74
C PRO A 620 -5.37 14.41 -1.67
N THR A 621 -5.16 14.42 -2.98
CA THR A 621 -6.20 14.17 -4.00
C THR A 621 -5.80 13.07 -4.96
N GLN A 622 -6.77 12.57 -5.72
CA GLN A 622 -6.55 11.52 -6.73
C GLN A 622 -5.54 11.96 -7.81
N ARG A 623 -5.61 13.23 -8.24
CA ARG A 623 -4.70 13.81 -9.23
C ARG A 623 -4.06 15.09 -8.73
N VAL A 624 -2.76 15.24 -8.96
CA VAL A 624 -1.96 16.40 -8.56
C VAL A 624 -0.96 16.80 -9.66
N PRO A 625 -0.50 18.06 -9.70
CA PRO A 625 0.64 18.46 -10.51
C PRO A 625 1.90 17.73 -10.06
N TYR A 626 2.73 17.26 -11.00
CA TYR A 626 4.06 16.77 -10.69
C TYR A 626 4.88 17.87 -10.02
N SER A 627 5.52 17.51 -8.91
CA SER A 627 6.23 18.45 -8.04
C SER A 627 7.75 18.31 -8.07
N SER A 628 8.27 17.31 -8.78
CA SER A 628 9.69 17.03 -8.96
C SER A 628 9.93 16.36 -10.31
N GLU A 629 11.15 16.43 -10.81
CA GLU A 629 11.58 15.62 -11.96
C GLU A 629 11.58 14.12 -11.61
N VAL A 630 11.76 13.84 -10.31
CA VAL A 630 11.59 12.52 -9.76
C VAL A 630 10.12 12.13 -9.79
N ARG A 631 9.79 11.11 -10.58
CA ARG A 631 8.44 10.55 -10.66
C ARG A 631 8.04 9.98 -9.29
N PHE A 632 6.80 10.26 -8.90
CA PHE A 632 6.22 9.80 -7.63
C PHE A 632 7.01 10.21 -6.38
N GLU A 633 7.75 11.33 -6.44
CA GLU A 633 8.42 11.88 -5.27
C GLU A 633 7.42 12.31 -4.21
N ILE A 634 7.78 12.10 -2.94
CA ILE A 634 7.01 12.64 -1.81
C ILE A 634 7.53 14.04 -1.45
N LEU A 635 6.61 14.97 -1.24
CA LEU A 635 6.93 16.29 -0.74
C LEU A 635 7.44 16.24 0.70
N LYS A 636 8.44 17.06 1.00
CA LYS A 636 9.10 17.10 2.31
C LYS A 636 9.19 18.52 2.83
N ARG A 637 8.95 18.70 4.13
CA ARG A 637 9.19 19.95 4.86
C ARG A 637 10.30 19.71 5.88
N ILE A 638 11.31 20.56 5.92
CA ILE A 638 12.29 20.52 7.01
C ILE A 638 11.63 21.07 8.27
N VAL A 639 11.48 20.22 9.29
CA VAL A 639 11.04 20.62 10.63
C VAL A 639 12.15 21.42 11.30
N GLY A 640 13.38 20.89 11.23
CA GLY A 640 14.58 21.54 11.71
C GLY A 640 15.75 20.58 11.83
N THR A 641 16.83 21.09 12.42
CA THR A 641 18.07 20.35 12.64
C THR A 641 18.40 20.35 14.13
N VAL A 642 18.89 19.22 14.64
CA VAL A 642 19.32 19.05 16.04
C VAL A 642 20.80 18.66 16.10
N PRO A 643 21.60 19.28 16.98
CA PRO A 643 23.01 18.94 17.11
C PRO A 643 23.19 17.53 17.71
N VAL A 644 24.23 16.84 17.26
CA VAL A 644 24.68 15.57 17.86
C VAL A 644 25.76 15.86 18.88
N ASP A 645 25.64 15.31 20.08
CA ASP A 645 26.65 15.48 21.10
C ASP A 645 27.90 14.62 20.84
N ALA A 646 28.94 14.78 21.66
CA ALA A 646 30.19 14.01 21.50
C ALA A 646 30.01 12.49 21.72
N SER A 647 28.96 12.07 22.42
CA SER A 647 28.57 10.67 22.59
C SER A 647 27.88 10.09 21.36
N GLY A 648 27.43 10.91 20.41
CA GLY A 648 26.58 10.47 19.30
C GLY A 648 25.09 10.47 19.65
N THR A 649 24.73 10.90 20.86
CA THR A 649 23.37 10.89 21.38
C THR A 649 22.61 12.12 20.90
N VAL A 650 21.31 11.94 20.65
CA VAL A 650 20.37 13.04 20.36
C VAL A 650 19.06 12.80 21.10
N VAL A 651 18.59 13.83 21.80
CA VAL A 651 17.25 13.84 22.42
C VAL A 651 16.52 15.12 21.99
N PHE A 652 15.38 14.97 21.30
CA PHE A 652 14.68 16.12 20.74
C PHE A 652 13.16 15.97 20.73
N GLU A 653 12.49 17.12 20.74
CA GLU A 653 11.04 17.20 20.58
C GLU A 653 10.66 17.19 19.09
N GLY A 654 9.75 16.30 18.70
CA GLY A 654 9.24 16.18 17.33
C GLY A 654 7.72 16.38 17.27
N PRO A 655 7.16 16.79 16.11
CA PRO A 655 5.72 16.82 15.93
C PRO A 655 5.16 15.39 15.94
N ALA A 656 4.02 15.23 16.60
CA ALA A 656 3.27 13.98 16.66
C ALA A 656 2.14 13.99 15.63
N GLY A 657 1.69 12.81 15.21
CA GLY A 657 0.61 12.66 14.23
C GLY A 657 1.01 12.92 12.78
N VAL A 658 2.32 12.96 12.47
CA VAL A 658 2.84 13.16 11.12
C VAL A 658 3.99 12.19 10.82
N PRO A 659 4.19 11.77 9.55
CA PRO A 659 5.33 10.96 9.16
C PRO A 659 6.61 11.79 9.14
N LEU A 660 7.65 11.27 9.79
CA LEU A 660 8.96 11.91 9.94
C LEU A 660 10.08 11.07 9.33
N GLN A 661 10.97 11.74 8.62
CA GLN A 661 12.19 11.19 8.04
C GLN A 661 13.42 11.86 8.69
N PHE A 662 14.46 11.06 8.94
CA PHE A 662 15.73 11.55 9.50
C PHE A 662 16.87 11.50 8.49
N GLN A 663 17.75 12.50 8.55
CA GLN A 663 19.00 12.52 7.79
C GLN A 663 20.17 12.85 8.73
N ALA A 664 21.19 12.01 8.74
CA ALA A 664 22.42 12.24 9.48
C ALA A 664 23.32 13.17 8.67
N LEU A 665 23.65 14.35 9.21
CA LEU A 665 24.38 15.41 8.51
C LEU A 665 25.85 15.48 8.96
N ASP A 666 26.75 15.84 8.03
CA ASP A 666 28.16 16.14 8.34
C ASP A 666 28.39 17.58 8.81
N GLN A 667 29.66 17.98 8.94
CA GLN A 667 30.04 19.34 9.36
C GLN A 667 29.61 20.45 8.40
N ASP A 668 29.32 20.11 7.14
CA ASP A 668 28.91 21.06 6.11
C ASP A 668 27.38 21.12 5.95
N GLY A 669 26.64 20.34 6.76
CA GLY A 669 25.18 20.28 6.72
C GLY A 669 24.63 19.41 5.60
N MET A 670 25.45 18.51 5.02
CA MET A 670 25.04 17.59 3.95
C MET A 670 24.68 16.21 4.51
N ALA A 671 23.65 15.58 3.97
CA ALA A 671 23.20 14.25 4.39
C ALA A 671 24.24 13.17 4.03
N VAL A 672 24.87 12.60 5.05
CA VAL A 672 25.74 11.41 4.93
C VAL A 672 24.89 10.16 4.77
N MET A 673 23.76 10.07 5.45
CA MET A 673 22.83 8.95 5.36
C MET A 673 21.40 9.43 5.55
N THR A 674 20.50 8.95 4.69
CA THR A 674 19.07 9.26 4.73
C THR A 674 18.28 8.01 5.13
N MET A 675 17.39 8.16 6.10
CA MET A 675 16.38 7.15 6.41
C MET A 675 15.36 7.09 5.26
N ARG A 676 15.45 6.11 4.36
CA ARG A 676 14.54 5.98 3.21
C ARG A 676 13.24 5.26 3.59
N THR A 677 12.64 5.68 4.69
CA THR A 677 11.40 5.20 5.34
C THR A 677 10.93 6.36 6.22
N PHE A 678 9.76 6.25 6.84
CA PHE A 678 9.34 7.17 7.91
C PHE A 678 9.16 6.45 9.25
N THR A 679 9.15 7.27 10.31
CA THR A 679 8.67 6.95 11.66
C THR A 679 7.66 8.02 12.08
N HIS A 680 6.99 7.86 13.21
CA HIS A 680 6.02 8.84 13.73
C HIS A 680 5.95 8.77 15.25
N LEU A 681 5.31 9.77 15.85
CA LEU A 681 4.99 9.81 17.27
C LEU A 681 3.48 9.87 17.45
N GLN A 682 2.97 9.13 18.45
CA GLN A 682 1.73 9.48 19.11
C GLN A 682 1.93 10.70 20.02
N PRO A 683 0.89 11.51 20.27
CA PRO A 683 0.98 12.65 21.18
C PRO A 683 1.47 12.24 22.58
N GLY A 684 2.54 12.88 23.06
CA GLY A 684 3.16 12.60 24.37
C GLY A 684 4.05 11.36 24.41
N GLU A 685 4.23 10.65 23.28
CA GLU A 685 5.10 9.48 23.22
C GLU A 685 6.57 9.84 23.41
N THR A 686 7.33 8.95 24.05
CA THR A 686 8.79 8.96 24.02
C THR A 686 9.30 7.71 23.32
N VAL A 687 9.97 7.87 22.19
CA VAL A 687 10.55 6.78 21.39
C VAL A 687 12.06 6.76 21.58
N SER A 688 12.64 5.57 21.75
CA SER A 688 14.08 5.37 21.83
C SER A 688 14.58 4.42 20.74
N CYS A 689 15.71 4.77 20.11
CA CYS A 689 16.42 3.92 19.14
C CYS A 689 17.88 3.77 19.55
N VAL A 690 18.48 2.60 19.31
CA VAL A 690 19.89 2.34 19.63
C VAL A 690 20.81 3.17 18.73
N GLY A 691 20.57 3.12 17.42
CA GLY A 691 21.38 3.84 16.44
C GLY A 691 20.75 3.85 15.04
N CYS A 692 21.49 4.37 14.06
CA CYS A 692 21.04 4.51 12.68
C CYS A 692 21.09 3.17 11.94
N HIS A 693 19.97 2.46 11.90
CA HIS A 693 19.80 1.27 11.07
C HIS A 693 20.67 0.08 11.52
N ASP A 694 20.64 -0.20 12.82
CA ASP A 694 21.34 -1.32 13.45
C ASP A 694 20.75 -2.67 12.99
N ARG A 695 21.55 -3.44 12.24
CA ARG A 695 21.21 -4.80 11.79
C ARG A 695 21.71 -5.78 12.84
N SER A 696 20.83 -6.65 13.33
CA SER A 696 21.30 -7.87 13.98
C SER A 696 21.80 -8.80 12.87
N HIS A 697 23.11 -8.99 12.77
CA HIS A 697 23.71 -9.87 11.78
C HIS A 697 23.71 -11.36 12.20
N SER A 698 23.02 -11.74 13.29
CA SER A 698 23.24 -13.05 13.92
C SER A 698 22.12 -13.61 14.79
N GLY A 699 20.84 -13.25 14.58
CA GLY A 699 19.76 -13.78 15.42
C GLY A 699 19.88 -13.43 16.91
N GLU A 700 20.83 -12.55 17.27
CA GLU A 700 20.98 -12.00 18.61
C GLU A 700 19.83 -11.02 18.86
N PRO A 701 19.22 -11.03 20.08
CA PRO A 701 18.21 -10.06 20.45
C PRO A 701 18.74 -8.64 20.26
N LYS A 702 18.02 -7.80 19.50
CA LYS A 702 18.38 -6.39 19.36
C LYS A 702 18.49 -5.77 20.76
N PRO A 703 19.55 -4.99 21.06
CA PRO A 703 19.63 -4.26 22.32
C PRO A 703 18.39 -3.39 22.46
N VAL A 704 17.70 -3.48 23.59
CA VAL A 704 16.59 -2.57 23.89
C VAL A 704 17.18 -1.18 24.07
N ALA A 705 16.74 -0.21 23.27
CA ALA A 705 17.19 1.16 23.41
C ALA A 705 16.79 1.67 24.82
N PRO A 706 17.76 2.14 25.64
CA PRO A 706 17.42 2.65 26.96
C PRO A 706 16.58 3.92 26.83
N PRO A 707 15.66 4.17 27.79
CA PRO A 707 14.95 5.45 27.83
C PRO A 707 15.96 6.60 28.04
N PRO A 708 15.61 7.83 27.64
CA PRO A 708 16.46 8.98 27.91
C PRO A 708 16.66 9.12 29.43
N PRO A 709 17.90 9.40 29.91
CA PRO A 709 18.11 9.62 31.33
C PRO A 709 17.31 10.84 31.81
N PRO A 710 16.86 10.90 33.07
CA PRO A 710 16.08 12.03 33.59
C PRO A 710 16.76 13.40 33.46
N SER A 711 18.10 13.40 33.33
CA SER A 711 18.92 14.60 33.14
C SER A 711 19.13 14.97 31.67
N ALA A 712 18.61 14.22 30.70
CA ALA A 712 18.77 14.52 29.29
C ALA A 712 18.06 15.84 28.94
N SER A 713 18.79 16.75 28.30
CA SER A 713 18.20 17.98 27.77
C SER A 713 17.45 17.65 26.48
N VAL A 714 16.12 17.76 26.49
CA VAL A 714 15.31 17.67 25.27
C VAL A 714 15.48 18.97 24.47
N VAL A 715 15.99 18.87 23.25
CA VAL A 715 16.26 20.03 22.39
C VAL A 715 15.13 20.22 21.37
N ALA A 716 14.71 21.47 21.13
CA ALA A 716 13.81 21.79 20.03
C ALA A 716 14.61 21.88 18.71
N PRO A 717 14.16 21.28 17.60
CA PRO A 717 14.82 21.42 16.31
C PRO A 717 14.98 22.88 15.89
N THR A 718 16.19 23.26 15.48
CA THR A 718 16.46 24.59 14.94
C THR A 718 15.83 24.68 13.55
N PRO A 719 14.93 25.64 13.29
CA PRO A 719 14.29 25.79 11.98
C PRO A 719 15.30 25.93 10.82
N PRO A 720 14.94 25.51 9.59
CA PRO A 720 15.79 25.73 8.42
C PRO A 720 15.99 27.22 8.15
N VAL A 721 17.11 27.56 7.50
CA VAL A 721 17.44 28.93 7.10
C VAL A 721 16.54 29.42 5.96
N GLY A 722 16.29 30.72 5.93
CA GLY A 722 15.53 31.38 4.87
C GLY A 722 14.02 31.50 5.10
N ALA A 723 13.31 31.92 4.05
CA ALA A 723 11.89 32.23 4.13
C ALA A 723 11.05 31.01 4.53
N ARG A 724 10.05 31.23 5.38
CA ARG A 724 9.08 30.21 5.80
C ARG A 724 7.75 30.44 5.09
N TYR A 725 7.19 29.38 4.54
CA TYR A 725 5.92 29.40 3.81
C TYR A 725 5.15 28.09 4.07
N PRO A 726 3.82 28.07 3.83
CA PRO A 726 3.03 26.85 3.96
C PRO A 726 3.50 25.76 2.99
N GLY A 727 3.28 24.49 3.36
CA GLY A 727 3.68 23.33 2.55
C GLY A 727 5.10 22.84 2.84
N GLY A 728 5.69 22.16 1.86
CA GLY A 728 7.03 21.59 1.82
C GLY A 728 8.04 22.48 1.09
N PHE A 729 9.24 21.96 0.83
CA PHE A 729 10.33 22.69 0.20
C PHE A 729 10.00 23.06 -1.27
N SER A 730 10.26 24.32 -1.66
CA SER A 730 10.03 24.84 -3.01
C SER A 730 11.31 25.45 -3.54
N PHE A 731 11.73 25.02 -4.73
CA PHE A 731 12.92 25.54 -5.39
C PHE A 731 12.77 27.02 -5.70
N ALA A 732 11.62 27.43 -6.25
CA ALA A 732 11.35 28.81 -6.63
C ALA A 732 11.35 29.75 -5.41
N LYS A 733 10.86 29.28 -4.25
CA LYS A 733 10.78 30.09 -3.03
C LYS A 733 12.08 30.13 -2.22
N THR A 734 12.96 29.12 -2.37
CA THR A 734 14.15 28.94 -1.50
C THR A 734 15.49 28.98 -2.23
N VAL A 735 15.60 28.31 -3.39
CA VAL A 735 16.86 28.18 -4.15
C VAL A 735 17.00 29.27 -5.20
N GLN A 736 15.93 29.61 -5.93
CA GLN A 736 15.98 30.63 -6.97
C GLN A 736 16.54 31.98 -6.45
N PRO A 737 16.17 32.49 -5.26
CA PRO A 737 16.76 33.71 -4.71
C PRO A 737 18.28 33.63 -4.49
N VAL A 738 18.83 32.43 -4.21
CA VAL A 738 20.28 32.21 -4.12
C VAL A 738 20.92 32.33 -5.50
N LEU A 739 20.30 31.75 -6.53
CA LEU A 739 20.77 31.87 -7.91
C LEU A 739 20.69 33.32 -8.41
N ASP A 740 19.61 34.03 -8.08
CA ASP A 740 19.41 35.44 -8.45
C ASP A 740 20.47 36.35 -7.81
N ARG A 741 20.94 36.00 -6.61
CA ARG A 741 21.98 36.75 -5.90
C ARG A 741 23.38 36.50 -6.45
N TYR A 742 23.72 35.25 -6.74
CA TYR A 742 25.11 34.82 -6.97
C TYR A 742 25.44 34.36 -8.38
N CYS A 743 24.45 33.98 -9.18
CA CYS A 743 24.67 33.18 -10.40
C CYS A 743 24.17 33.85 -11.67
N ILE A 744 23.00 34.51 -11.64
CA ILE A 744 22.34 34.98 -12.88
C ILE A 744 23.10 36.06 -13.64
N GLU A 745 24.06 36.74 -12.99
CA GLU A 745 24.92 37.70 -13.69
C GLU A 745 25.67 37.00 -14.83
N CYS A 746 26.32 35.86 -14.56
CA CYS A 746 27.03 35.07 -15.57
C CYS A 746 26.13 34.08 -16.31
N HIS A 747 25.11 33.55 -15.63
CA HIS A 747 24.21 32.49 -16.10
C HIS A 747 22.77 32.99 -16.26
N GLY A 748 22.55 33.99 -17.10
CA GLY A 748 21.20 34.49 -17.41
C GLY A 748 21.15 35.89 -18.00
N LEU A 749 21.86 36.84 -17.39
CA LEU A 749 21.91 38.24 -17.86
C LEU A 749 22.97 38.43 -18.94
N ASP A 750 24.23 38.11 -18.64
CA ASP A 750 25.31 38.24 -19.62
C ASP A 750 25.33 37.05 -20.61
N ASP A 751 24.72 35.92 -20.24
CA ASP A 751 24.65 34.63 -20.96
C ASP A 751 25.95 34.24 -21.70
N LYS A 752 27.09 34.30 -20.99
CA LYS A 752 28.43 33.98 -21.56
C LYS A 752 29.00 32.65 -21.06
N ALA A 753 28.41 32.03 -20.04
CA ALA A 753 29.00 30.91 -19.33
C ALA A 753 28.27 29.58 -19.62
N GLY A 754 28.90 28.74 -20.45
CA GLY A 754 28.53 27.32 -20.58
C GLY A 754 27.15 27.02 -21.18
N GLY A 755 26.44 28.02 -21.73
CA GLY A 755 25.08 27.85 -22.26
C GLY A 755 24.04 27.53 -21.18
N ILE A 756 24.32 27.88 -19.92
CA ILE A 756 23.44 27.62 -18.77
C ILE A 756 22.72 28.91 -18.40
N ASN A 757 21.38 28.87 -18.45
CA ASN A 757 20.51 29.96 -18.04
C ASN A 757 19.80 29.61 -16.71
N LEU A 758 20.06 30.41 -15.67
CA LEU A 758 19.54 30.23 -14.32
C LEU A 758 18.46 31.25 -13.95
N LEU A 759 17.81 31.88 -14.92
CA LEU A 759 16.60 32.67 -14.67
C LEU A 759 15.44 31.77 -14.25
N GLY A 760 14.67 32.21 -13.23
CA GLY A 760 13.51 31.51 -12.69
C GLY A 760 12.27 31.53 -13.58
N THR A 761 12.41 31.67 -14.90
CA THR A 761 11.30 31.79 -15.85
C THR A 761 10.52 30.48 -15.98
N ILE A 762 9.19 30.55 -15.86
CA ILE A 762 8.24 29.44 -16.03
C ILE A 762 7.22 29.83 -17.13
N ASP A 763 6.87 28.92 -18.04
CA ASP A 763 5.74 29.11 -18.96
C ASP A 763 4.42 28.89 -18.22
N THR A 764 3.79 29.98 -17.78
CA THR A 764 2.53 29.97 -17.03
C THR A 764 1.28 30.06 -17.92
N SER A 765 1.38 29.69 -19.20
CA SER A 765 0.23 29.62 -20.10
C SER A 765 -0.82 28.59 -19.63
N ASP A 766 -2.09 28.80 -19.98
CA ASP A 766 -3.17 27.86 -19.61
C ASP A 766 -2.94 26.47 -20.21
N SER A 767 -2.33 26.41 -21.40
CA SER A 767 -1.94 25.17 -22.06
C SER A 767 -0.89 24.39 -21.27
N ALA A 768 0.13 25.08 -20.73
CA ALA A 768 1.20 24.45 -19.98
C ALA A 768 0.71 23.96 -18.60
N THR A 769 -0.02 24.81 -17.87
CA THR A 769 -0.46 24.51 -16.50
C THR A 769 -1.49 23.37 -16.41
N ARG A 770 -2.32 23.18 -17.44
CA ARG A 770 -3.36 22.12 -17.47
C ARG A 770 -2.80 20.69 -17.49
N HIS A 771 -1.64 20.48 -18.11
CA HIS A 771 -1.05 19.15 -18.32
C HIS A 771 0.05 18.83 -17.30
N THR A 772 0.14 19.61 -16.21
CA THR A 772 1.16 19.43 -15.16
C THR A 772 1.05 18.14 -14.37
N HIS A 773 -0.06 17.40 -14.51
CA HIS A 773 -0.21 16.05 -13.98
C HIS A 773 0.46 14.98 -14.86
N GLU A 774 0.90 15.32 -16.08
CA GLU A 774 1.60 14.43 -17.01
C GLU A 774 3.11 14.65 -16.98
N TYR A 775 3.57 15.87 -16.72
CA TYR A 775 4.98 16.24 -16.63
C TYR A 775 5.21 17.43 -15.68
N LEU A 776 6.44 17.56 -15.18
CA LEU A 776 6.84 18.71 -14.37
C LEU A 776 7.01 19.98 -15.22
N LEU A 777 6.21 21.01 -14.90
CA LEU A 777 6.39 22.37 -15.40
C LEU A 777 7.44 23.12 -14.54
N ALA A 778 8.71 22.91 -14.86
CA ALA A 778 9.82 23.52 -14.12
C ALA A 778 10.22 24.90 -14.67
N SER A 779 10.94 25.68 -13.84
CA SER A 779 11.64 26.87 -14.30
C SER A 779 12.85 26.53 -15.19
N THR A 780 13.30 27.51 -15.97
CA THR A 780 14.51 27.40 -16.80
C THR A 780 15.74 27.04 -15.93
N ALA A 781 15.90 27.69 -14.78
CA ALA A 781 16.99 27.43 -13.85
C ALA A 781 17.01 25.99 -13.31
N TYR A 782 15.85 25.48 -12.90
CA TYR A 782 15.74 24.11 -12.39
C TYR A 782 16.15 23.08 -13.44
N ARG A 783 15.63 23.23 -14.67
CA ARG A 783 15.99 22.35 -15.80
C ARG A 783 17.48 22.44 -16.11
N ALA A 784 18.03 23.64 -16.19
CA ALA A 784 19.45 23.84 -16.51
C ALA A 784 20.39 23.16 -15.48
N LEU A 785 20.01 23.05 -14.21
CA LEU A 785 20.81 22.33 -13.21
C LEU A 785 20.69 20.81 -13.31
N LEU A 786 19.51 20.30 -13.65
CA LEU A 786 19.22 18.85 -13.75
C LEU A 786 19.70 18.26 -15.08
N ASP A 787 19.69 19.03 -16.16
CA ASP A 787 20.08 18.59 -17.50
C ASP A 787 21.59 18.39 -17.65
N VAL A 788 22.40 18.93 -16.73
CA VAL A 788 23.86 18.72 -16.73
C VAL A 788 24.19 17.37 -16.09
N PRO A 789 24.73 16.39 -16.85
CA PRO A 789 24.96 15.04 -16.33
C PRO A 789 25.86 15.01 -15.09
N GLY A 790 25.36 14.34 -14.04
CA GLY A 790 26.07 14.17 -12.76
C GLY A 790 26.27 15.47 -11.97
N LEU A 791 25.60 16.58 -12.32
CA LEU A 791 25.64 17.79 -11.52
C LEU A 791 24.78 17.63 -10.26
N VAL A 792 23.54 17.17 -10.44
CA VAL A 792 22.60 16.83 -9.37
C VAL A 792 22.38 15.30 -9.39
N ALA A 793 22.36 14.68 -8.21
CA ALA A 793 22.09 13.24 -8.07
C ALA A 793 20.79 13.03 -7.30
N VAL A 794 19.84 12.36 -7.95
CA VAL A 794 18.51 12.05 -7.38
C VAL A 794 18.27 10.54 -7.32
N ALA A 795 17.46 10.11 -6.35
CA ALA A 795 16.91 8.76 -6.33
C ALA A 795 15.71 8.72 -7.29
N GLN A 796 15.98 8.40 -8.57
CA GLN A 796 15.00 8.41 -9.65
C GLN A 796 14.22 7.10 -9.74
N TYR A 797 12.91 7.19 -9.99
CA TYR A 797 12.05 6.03 -10.27
C TYR A 797 12.62 5.10 -11.33
N GLY A 798 12.82 3.84 -10.95
CA GLY A 798 13.38 2.77 -11.80
C GLY A 798 14.89 2.60 -11.66
N ASP A 799 15.58 3.60 -11.09
CA ASP A 799 17.04 3.63 -10.90
C ASP A 799 17.42 3.74 -9.41
N GLU A 800 16.45 3.62 -8.48
CA GLU A 800 16.74 3.68 -7.05
C GLU A 800 17.49 2.43 -6.55
N THR A 801 18.44 2.63 -5.64
CA THR A 801 18.94 1.52 -4.83
C THR A 801 17.87 1.03 -3.85
N TRP A 802 17.98 -0.23 -3.45
CA TRP A 802 17.03 -0.89 -2.53
C TRP A 802 17.14 -0.42 -1.07
N TYR A 803 18.34 -0.15 -0.60
CA TYR A 803 18.63 0.30 0.77
C TYR A 803 19.63 1.45 0.75
N SER A 804 19.52 2.33 1.76
CA SER A 804 20.39 3.50 1.87
C SER A 804 21.85 3.06 2.05
N ARG A 805 22.77 3.75 1.40
CA ARG A 805 24.21 3.63 1.65
C ARG A 805 24.79 5.00 2.00
N PRO A 806 25.88 5.07 2.78
CA PRO A 806 26.50 6.36 3.07
C PRO A 806 26.87 7.07 1.77
N LYS A 807 26.43 8.33 1.62
CA LYS A 807 26.76 9.23 0.50
C LYS A 807 26.35 8.71 -0.89
N ASP A 808 25.27 7.92 -1.00
CA ASP A 808 24.82 7.35 -2.28
C ASP A 808 24.14 8.37 -3.21
N TYR A 809 23.18 9.13 -2.71
CA TYR A 809 22.40 10.13 -3.44
C TYR A 809 22.60 11.54 -2.88
N PHE A 810 21.86 12.50 -3.44
CA PHE A 810 21.67 13.84 -2.89
C PHE A 810 22.93 14.72 -2.93
N ALA A 811 23.16 15.57 -1.91
CA ALA A 811 24.24 16.55 -1.91
C ALA A 811 25.62 15.89 -2.11
N HIS A 812 25.89 14.73 -1.49
CA HIS A 812 27.15 14.01 -1.69
C HIS A 812 27.21 13.24 -3.02
N GLY A 813 26.07 12.80 -3.56
CA GLY A 813 26.03 12.01 -4.79
C GLY A 813 26.30 12.84 -6.06
N GLY A 814 25.98 14.13 -6.04
CA GLY A 814 26.17 15.05 -7.18
C GLY A 814 27.44 15.90 -7.09
N ARG A 815 27.87 16.50 -8.21
CA ARG A 815 29.01 17.43 -8.24
C ARG A 815 28.68 18.85 -7.74
N LEU A 816 27.41 19.25 -7.74
CA LEU A 816 26.99 20.62 -7.44
C LEU A 816 27.39 21.05 -6.03
N ALA A 817 27.08 20.25 -5.01
CA ALA A 817 27.35 20.65 -3.62
C ALA A 817 28.86 20.83 -3.38
N ARG A 818 29.68 19.90 -3.89
CA ARG A 818 31.14 19.99 -3.80
C ARG A 818 31.68 21.23 -4.50
N MET A 819 31.20 21.53 -5.71
CA MET A 819 31.58 22.73 -6.45
C MET A 819 31.26 24.00 -5.64
N LEU A 820 30.10 24.06 -4.99
CA LEU A 820 29.71 25.22 -4.17
C LEU A 820 30.51 25.34 -2.85
N LEU A 821 31.02 24.22 -2.31
CA LEU A 821 31.97 24.25 -1.18
C LEU A 821 33.32 24.82 -1.58
N ASP A 822 33.85 24.39 -2.71
CA ASP A 822 35.16 24.82 -3.20
C ASP A 822 35.13 26.28 -3.72
N GLY A 823 33.95 26.72 -4.17
CA GLY A 823 33.70 28.00 -4.83
C GLY A 823 33.70 27.86 -6.35
N HIS A 824 33.03 28.79 -7.03
CA HIS A 824 32.88 28.76 -8.48
C HIS A 824 33.33 30.09 -9.11
N GLN A 825 34.43 30.07 -9.87
CA GLN A 825 34.96 31.23 -10.60
C GLN A 825 35.11 32.50 -9.74
N GLY A 826 35.60 32.35 -8.51
CA GLY A 826 35.78 33.45 -7.56
C GLY A 826 34.53 33.82 -6.75
N ILE A 827 33.36 33.24 -7.07
CA ILE A 827 32.14 33.37 -6.26
C ILE A 827 32.13 32.32 -5.15
N ARG A 828 31.83 32.76 -3.93
CA ARG A 828 31.61 31.92 -2.75
C ARG A 828 30.31 32.32 -2.08
N LEU A 829 29.43 31.34 -1.91
CA LEU A 829 28.16 31.53 -1.20
C LEU A 829 28.42 31.71 0.30
N ASP A 830 27.62 32.56 0.94
CA ASP A 830 27.51 32.56 2.40
C ASP A 830 26.89 31.24 2.90
N ALA A 831 27.06 30.97 4.20
CA ALA A 831 26.65 29.70 4.80
C ALA A 831 25.15 29.43 4.67
N GLU A 832 24.29 30.44 4.83
CA GLU A 832 22.84 30.27 4.72
C GLU A 832 22.42 29.96 3.28
N SER A 833 22.94 30.74 2.32
CA SER A 833 22.67 30.56 0.89
C SER A 833 23.12 29.18 0.40
N ARG A 834 24.28 28.72 0.89
CA ARG A 834 24.79 27.37 0.59
C ARG A 834 23.89 26.29 1.19
N GLN A 835 23.48 26.44 2.45
CA GLN A 835 22.61 25.47 3.12
C GLN A 835 21.26 25.33 2.41
N ARG A 836 20.66 26.42 1.91
CA ARG A 836 19.42 26.36 1.11
C ARG A 836 19.55 25.46 -0.12
N VAL A 837 20.71 25.46 -0.80
CA VAL A 837 20.96 24.57 -1.94
C VAL A 837 21.20 23.13 -1.49
N PHE A 838 21.92 22.91 -0.39
CA PHE A 838 22.18 21.56 0.13
C PHE A 838 20.90 20.89 0.63
N ASP A 839 20.04 21.64 1.33
CA ASP A 839 18.71 21.20 1.74
C ASP A 839 17.88 20.76 0.54
N TRP A 840 17.87 21.54 -0.56
CA TRP A 840 17.18 21.16 -1.79
C TRP A 840 17.69 19.82 -2.36
N LEU A 841 19.01 19.64 -2.44
CA LEU A 841 19.61 18.41 -2.94
C LEU A 841 19.27 17.21 -2.04
N ASP A 842 19.38 17.37 -0.72
CA ASP A 842 19.09 16.36 0.29
C ASP A 842 17.62 15.95 0.37
N LEU A 843 16.69 16.79 -0.08
CA LEU A 843 15.27 16.45 -0.15
C LEU A 843 14.85 15.75 -1.46
N ASN A 844 15.83 15.34 -2.28
CA ASN A 844 15.67 14.79 -3.62
C ASN A 844 15.20 15.82 -4.67
N ALA A 845 15.71 17.05 -4.55
CA ALA A 845 15.55 18.13 -5.52
C ALA A 845 14.10 18.47 -5.93
N PRO A 846 13.14 18.65 -5.00
CA PRO A 846 11.77 19.03 -5.37
C PRO A 846 11.73 20.41 -6.04
N PHE A 847 10.78 20.62 -6.94
CA PHE A 847 10.51 21.92 -7.54
C PHE A 847 9.37 22.65 -6.82
N TYR A 848 8.20 22.02 -6.70
CA TYR A 848 7.06 22.56 -5.97
C TYR A 848 7.01 22.05 -4.53
N GLY A 849 6.57 22.92 -3.62
CA GLY A 849 6.39 22.60 -2.20
C GLY A 849 5.00 22.11 -1.81
N ASP A 850 4.05 22.05 -2.75
CA ASP A 850 2.70 21.60 -2.48
C ASP A 850 2.10 20.83 -3.68
N TYR A 851 1.00 20.14 -3.43
CA TYR A 851 0.24 19.42 -4.47
C TYR A 851 -0.89 20.26 -5.08
N SER A 852 -0.98 21.55 -4.74
CA SER A 852 -2.11 22.40 -5.11
C SER A 852 -2.15 22.64 -6.63
N TRP A 853 -3.35 22.79 -7.17
CA TRP A 853 -3.58 23.34 -8.52
C TRP A 853 -3.64 24.88 -8.52
N ASN A 854 -3.36 25.50 -7.38
CA ASN A 854 -3.42 26.94 -7.13
C ASN A 854 -2.07 27.43 -6.60
N LYS A 855 -1.03 27.38 -7.44
CA LYS A 855 0.37 27.62 -7.04
C LYS A 855 0.81 29.05 -7.23
N ASP A 856 1.52 29.61 -6.26
CA ASP A 856 2.13 30.95 -6.37
C ASP A 856 3.11 31.05 -7.55
N GLU A 857 3.81 29.95 -7.85
CA GLU A 857 4.74 29.81 -8.97
C GLU A 857 4.06 30.02 -10.34
N TRP A 858 2.74 29.91 -10.43
CA TRP A 858 1.97 30.06 -11.68
C TRP A 858 1.33 31.44 -11.85
N ARG A 859 1.54 32.35 -10.91
CA ARG A 859 1.02 33.72 -11.04
C ARG A 859 1.68 34.43 -12.22
N ARG A 860 0.84 35.05 -13.05
CA ARG A 860 1.26 35.74 -14.26
C ARG A 860 1.70 37.17 -13.95
N VAL A 861 2.34 37.78 -14.94
CA VAL A 861 2.73 39.19 -14.88
C VAL A 861 1.53 40.07 -15.21
N ASP A 862 1.18 40.99 -14.30
CA ASP A 862 0.22 42.06 -14.58
C ASP A 862 0.93 43.12 -15.44
N SER A 863 0.55 43.24 -16.71
CA SER A 863 1.28 44.07 -17.68
C SER A 863 1.34 45.55 -17.27
N ASP A 864 0.25 46.10 -16.72
CA ASP A 864 0.21 47.48 -16.25
C ASP A 864 1.03 47.68 -14.97
N GLY A 865 1.01 46.69 -14.09
CA GLY A 865 1.80 46.61 -12.87
C GLY A 865 3.29 46.54 -13.15
N GLU A 866 3.70 45.72 -14.10
CA GLU A 866 5.07 45.65 -14.58
C GLU A 866 5.54 47.00 -15.13
N LEU A 867 4.74 47.68 -15.95
CA LEU A 867 5.08 49.00 -16.47
C LEU A 867 5.27 50.03 -15.35
N ARG A 868 4.43 50.01 -14.31
CA ARG A 868 4.58 50.87 -13.12
C ARG A 868 5.85 50.53 -12.34
N LEU A 869 6.11 49.24 -12.12
CA LEU A 869 7.31 48.76 -11.44
C LEU A 869 8.59 49.18 -12.17
N ARG A 870 8.67 48.95 -13.50
CA ARG A 870 9.83 49.31 -14.32
C ARG A 870 10.10 50.82 -14.31
N ARG A 871 9.06 51.66 -14.26
CA ARG A 871 9.21 53.11 -14.13
C ARG A 871 9.85 53.50 -12.79
N GLU A 872 9.39 52.88 -11.70
CA GLU A 872 9.94 53.09 -10.36
C GLU A 872 11.42 52.66 -10.27
N ILE A 873 11.73 51.47 -10.81
CA ILE A 873 13.11 50.94 -10.88
C ILE A 873 13.99 51.89 -11.69
N ARG A 874 13.52 52.35 -12.85
CA ARG A 874 14.29 53.26 -13.70
C ARG A 874 14.59 54.58 -12.98
N SER A 875 13.62 55.11 -12.24
CA SER A 875 13.79 56.35 -11.47
C SER A 875 14.74 56.19 -10.28
N THR A 876 14.74 55.02 -9.63
CA THR A 876 15.48 54.79 -8.37
C THR A 876 16.89 54.25 -8.62
N PHE A 877 17.02 53.31 -9.56
CA PHE A 877 18.24 52.52 -9.80
C PHE A 877 18.79 52.65 -11.23
N GLY A 878 18.08 53.34 -12.12
CA GLY A 878 18.51 53.58 -13.50
C GLY A 878 18.01 52.55 -14.52
N ALA A 879 18.24 52.88 -15.80
CA ALA A 879 17.69 52.12 -16.94
C ALA A 879 18.25 50.69 -17.05
N GLY A 880 19.53 50.48 -16.72
CA GLY A 880 20.17 49.17 -16.86
C GLY A 880 19.52 48.07 -16.01
N LEU A 881 19.07 48.39 -14.79
CA LEU A 881 18.32 47.43 -13.96
C LEU A 881 16.85 47.32 -14.42
N ALA A 882 16.24 48.44 -14.82
CA ALA A 882 14.85 48.47 -15.27
C ALA A 882 14.57 47.71 -16.57
N GLU A 883 15.59 47.45 -17.39
CA GLU A 883 15.49 46.76 -18.69
C GLU A 883 15.79 45.26 -18.61
N GLN A 884 16.20 44.75 -17.44
CA GLN A 884 16.45 43.33 -17.26
C GLN A 884 15.16 42.50 -17.38
N PRO A 885 15.26 41.20 -17.72
CA PRO A 885 14.12 40.30 -17.76
C PRO A 885 13.32 40.34 -16.47
N PHE A 886 11.99 40.24 -16.55
CA PHE A 886 11.13 40.30 -15.36
C PHE A 886 11.52 39.24 -14.30
N ALA A 887 11.82 38.01 -14.75
CA ALA A 887 12.27 36.91 -13.88
C ALA A 887 13.64 37.15 -13.20
N ALA A 888 14.44 38.12 -13.65
CA ALA A 888 15.67 38.54 -12.99
C ALA A 888 15.44 39.61 -11.90
N LEU A 889 14.24 40.18 -11.84
CA LEU A 889 13.86 41.28 -10.94
C LEU A 889 12.89 40.80 -9.87
N VAL A 890 11.89 40.02 -10.27
CA VAL A 890 10.74 39.64 -9.45
C VAL A 890 10.66 38.12 -9.32
N ASN A 891 10.57 37.65 -8.08
CA ASN A 891 10.24 36.27 -7.77
C ASN A 891 8.72 36.15 -7.54
N ALA A 892 8.00 35.64 -8.55
CA ALA A 892 6.55 35.51 -8.45
C ALA A 892 6.09 34.49 -7.39
N ALA A 893 6.93 33.50 -7.04
CA ALA A 893 6.58 32.51 -6.02
C ALA A 893 6.76 33.05 -4.59
N ASN A 894 7.78 33.89 -4.38
CA ASN A 894 8.06 34.55 -3.10
C ASN A 894 8.44 36.03 -3.33
N PRO A 895 7.43 36.92 -3.47
CA PRO A 895 7.67 38.33 -3.82
C PRO A 895 8.60 39.07 -2.87
N GLU A 896 8.64 38.69 -1.58
CA GLU A 896 9.51 39.29 -0.56
C GLU A 896 11.00 38.99 -0.77
N GLU A 897 11.34 37.92 -1.48
CA GLU A 897 12.72 37.59 -1.86
C GLU A 897 13.04 37.98 -3.32
N SER A 898 12.23 38.87 -3.92
CA SER A 898 12.54 39.44 -5.24
C SER A 898 13.88 40.18 -5.22
N ARG A 899 14.73 39.93 -6.22
CA ARG A 899 16.05 40.58 -6.36
C ARG A 899 15.96 42.10 -6.29
N ILE A 900 14.91 42.71 -6.86
CA ILE A 900 14.76 44.17 -6.85
C ILE A 900 14.47 44.76 -5.46
N LEU A 901 14.00 43.94 -4.51
CA LEU A 901 13.84 44.33 -3.11
C LEU A 901 15.08 43.99 -2.28
N MET A 902 15.67 42.83 -2.55
CA MET A 902 16.74 42.28 -1.70
C MET A 902 18.11 42.85 -2.05
N ALA A 903 18.43 43.08 -3.32
CA ALA A 903 19.73 43.61 -3.73
C ALA A 903 20.02 45.01 -3.14
N PRO A 904 19.06 45.96 -3.08
CA PRO A 904 19.29 47.27 -2.49
C PRO A 904 19.11 47.33 -0.96
N LEU A 905 18.52 46.31 -0.33
CA LEU A 905 18.34 46.27 1.11
C LEU A 905 19.64 45.90 1.83
N ALA A 906 19.96 46.59 2.92
CA ALA A 906 21.16 46.36 3.72
C ALA A 906 21.19 44.94 4.33
N VAL A 907 22.38 44.35 4.44
CA VAL A 907 22.60 43.03 5.06
C VAL A 907 22.08 42.98 6.50
N SER A 908 22.23 44.07 7.26
CA SER A 908 21.70 44.18 8.64
C SER A 908 20.18 44.11 8.74
N ALA A 909 19.45 44.34 7.64
CA ALA A 909 18.00 44.18 7.55
C ALA A 909 17.59 42.89 6.81
N GLY A 910 18.55 41.99 6.59
CA GLY A 910 18.36 40.73 5.87
C GLY A 910 18.34 40.86 4.35
N GLY A 911 18.78 42.00 3.78
CA GLY A 911 18.99 42.16 2.34
C GLY A 911 20.38 41.69 1.87
N TRP A 912 20.73 41.95 0.62
CA TRP A 912 21.99 41.51 0.02
C TRP A 912 23.06 42.60 -0.03
N GLY A 913 22.68 43.88 0.10
CA GLY A 913 23.60 45.01 0.13
C GLY A 913 24.45 45.15 -1.14
N LEU A 914 23.90 44.80 -2.31
CA LEU A 914 24.61 44.80 -3.59
C LEU A 914 24.47 46.11 -4.38
N VAL A 915 23.56 47.00 -3.99
CA VAL A 915 23.37 48.31 -4.63
C VAL A 915 23.80 49.41 -3.67
N ALA A 916 24.82 50.18 -4.07
CA ALA A 916 25.40 51.24 -3.25
C ALA A 916 24.54 52.52 -3.19
N ASP A 917 23.89 52.88 -4.31
CA ASP A 917 23.06 54.08 -4.44
C ASP A 917 21.56 53.73 -4.48
N GLY A 918 20.75 54.41 -3.67
CA GLY A 918 19.30 54.17 -3.62
C GLY A 918 18.86 52.97 -2.77
N GLY A 919 19.77 52.34 -2.03
CA GLY A 919 19.47 51.24 -1.11
C GLY A 919 18.74 51.65 0.18
N TRP A 920 18.21 50.66 0.90
CA TRP A 920 17.44 50.86 2.14
C TRP A 920 18.11 50.20 3.33
N SER A 921 17.92 50.80 4.50
CA SER A 921 18.49 50.32 5.76
C SER A 921 17.55 49.40 6.53
N ARG A 922 16.24 49.51 6.29
CA ARG A 922 15.18 48.78 6.99
C ARG A 922 14.00 48.50 6.05
N ARG A 923 13.20 47.48 6.38
CA ARG A 923 12.02 47.06 5.59
C ARG A 923 10.81 48.01 5.72
N ASP A 924 10.84 48.92 6.68
CA ASP A 924 9.81 49.96 6.87
C ASP A 924 10.20 51.30 6.23
N ASP A 925 11.36 51.38 5.56
CA ASP A 925 11.75 52.59 4.84
C ASP A 925 10.71 52.86 3.72
N PRO A 926 10.17 54.10 3.59
CA PRO A 926 9.03 54.36 2.69
C PRO A 926 9.27 53.95 1.23
N GLY A 927 10.50 54.10 0.73
CA GLY A 927 10.87 53.66 -0.63
C GLY A 927 10.83 52.14 -0.79
N TYR A 928 11.26 51.38 0.23
CA TYR A 928 11.18 49.93 0.23
C TYR A 928 9.71 49.47 0.21
N VAL A 929 8.88 50.06 1.08
CA VAL A 929 7.44 49.73 1.16
C VAL A 929 6.75 50.04 -0.18
N ALA A 930 7.01 51.22 -0.76
CA ALA A 930 6.45 51.59 -2.06
C ALA A 930 6.88 50.62 -3.17
N LEU A 931 8.16 50.27 -3.24
CA LEU A 931 8.63 49.32 -4.26
C LEU A 931 8.05 47.92 -4.04
N ARG A 932 7.95 47.46 -2.79
CA ARG A 932 7.31 46.18 -2.43
C ARG A 932 5.87 46.12 -2.92
N GLU A 933 5.09 47.19 -2.74
CA GLU A 933 3.73 47.27 -3.27
C GLU A 933 3.71 47.23 -4.81
N ARG A 934 4.70 47.83 -5.49
CA ARG A 934 4.84 47.73 -6.95
C ARG A 934 5.17 46.32 -7.41
N VAL A 935 6.02 45.60 -6.67
CA VAL A 935 6.32 44.18 -6.94
C VAL A 935 5.06 43.33 -6.81
N LEU A 936 4.32 43.48 -5.72
CA LEU A 936 3.05 42.75 -5.52
C LEU A 936 2.01 43.10 -6.59
N GLY A 937 1.91 44.39 -6.95
CA GLY A 937 1.00 44.86 -7.99
C GLY A 937 1.42 44.55 -9.42
N ALA A 938 2.60 43.95 -9.65
CA ALA A 938 3.07 43.47 -10.95
C ALA A 938 2.79 41.97 -11.16
N ILE A 939 2.15 41.32 -10.20
CA ILE A 939 1.83 39.89 -10.22
C ILE A 939 0.31 39.73 -10.10
N GLU A 940 -0.28 38.93 -10.99
CA GLU A 940 -1.72 38.63 -10.94
C GLU A 940 -2.07 37.76 -9.70
N PRO A 941 -3.23 38.00 -9.07
CA PRO A 941 -3.74 37.10 -8.03
C PRO A 941 -4.12 35.73 -8.60
N LEU A 942 -4.15 34.69 -7.76
CA LEU A 942 -4.61 33.38 -8.19
C LEU A 942 -6.11 33.39 -8.51
N PRO A 943 -6.54 32.82 -9.64
CA PRO A 943 -7.95 32.82 -10.04
C PRO A 943 -8.82 31.87 -9.20
N HIS A 944 -8.20 30.91 -8.51
CA HIS A 944 -8.87 29.92 -7.68
C HIS A 944 -8.04 29.66 -6.40
N HIS A 945 -8.68 29.07 -5.39
CA HIS A 945 -8.05 28.66 -4.13
C HIS A 945 -8.49 27.24 -3.77
N ASP A 946 -7.70 26.56 -2.94
CA ASP A 946 -8.08 25.24 -2.45
C ASP A 946 -9.21 25.33 -1.43
N ILE A 947 -10.14 24.39 -1.49
CA ILE A 947 -11.28 24.27 -0.57
C ILE A 947 -11.23 22.85 -0.01
N ALA A 948 -11.18 22.71 1.32
CA ALA A 948 -11.13 21.41 2.02
C ALA A 948 -10.15 20.39 1.39
N GLY A 949 -8.96 20.86 0.99
CA GLY A 949 -7.91 20.02 0.40
C GLY A 949 -8.06 19.67 -1.08
N THR A 950 -9.06 20.19 -1.80
CA THR A 950 -9.20 20.01 -3.25
C THR A 950 -9.00 21.32 -4.03
N CYS A 951 -8.88 21.25 -5.36
CA CYS A 951 -8.58 22.40 -6.23
C CYS A 951 -9.62 23.54 -6.29
N GLY A 952 -10.77 23.40 -5.60
CA GLY A 952 -11.83 24.43 -5.55
C GLY A 952 -12.59 24.70 -6.86
N ARG A 953 -12.32 23.92 -7.92
CA ARG A 953 -12.98 24.04 -9.24
C ARG A 953 -14.03 22.95 -9.39
N ASP A 954 -15.20 23.09 -8.78
CA ASP A 954 -16.21 22.01 -8.72
C ASP A 954 -16.56 21.43 -10.10
N GLU A 955 -17.08 22.26 -11.03
CA GLU A 955 -17.48 21.83 -12.38
C GLU A 955 -16.31 21.53 -13.33
N LYS A 956 -15.16 22.19 -13.12
CA LYS A 956 -13.95 22.08 -13.95
C LYS A 956 -12.81 21.49 -13.14
N CYS A 957 -13.11 20.41 -12.42
CA CYS A 957 -12.21 19.80 -11.46
C CYS A 957 -10.93 19.29 -12.13
N LEU A 958 -9.77 19.74 -11.62
CA LEU A 958 -8.47 19.26 -12.08
C LEU A 958 -7.90 18.15 -11.17
N CYS A 959 -8.32 18.11 -9.91
CA CYS A 959 -7.79 17.16 -8.92
C CYS A 959 -8.54 15.81 -8.85
N LEU A 960 -9.65 15.67 -9.58
CA LEU A 960 -10.57 14.53 -9.56
C LEU A 960 -11.22 14.18 -8.20
N SER A 961 -11.08 15.05 -7.20
CA SER A 961 -11.60 14.83 -5.84
C SER A 961 -12.70 15.82 -5.40
N CYS A 962 -13.03 16.86 -6.18
CA CYS A 962 -14.05 17.86 -5.75
C CYS A 962 -15.45 17.24 -5.53
N TRP A 963 -15.76 16.16 -6.25
CA TRP A 963 -17.06 15.48 -6.18
C TRP A 963 -17.36 14.93 -4.77
N VAL A 964 -16.33 14.59 -3.98
CA VAL A 964 -16.49 14.04 -2.61
C VAL A 964 -17.23 15.01 -1.71
N ARG A 965 -16.96 16.32 -1.83
CA ARG A 965 -17.70 17.37 -1.10
C ARG A 965 -19.19 17.36 -1.44
N HIS A 966 -19.51 17.18 -2.71
CA HIS A 966 -20.90 17.11 -3.16
C HIS A 966 -21.57 15.85 -2.62
N ALA A 967 -20.91 14.70 -2.70
CA ALA A 967 -21.40 13.44 -2.17
C ALA A 967 -21.73 13.52 -0.67
N ARG A 968 -20.86 14.13 0.14
CA ARG A 968 -21.10 14.33 1.58
C ARG A 968 -22.30 15.22 1.88
N ARG A 969 -22.53 16.26 1.07
CA ARG A 969 -23.68 17.18 1.24
C ARG A 969 -25.00 16.57 0.84
N THR A 970 -24.98 15.64 -0.11
CA THR A 970 -26.18 14.98 -0.64
C THR A 970 -26.45 13.61 -0.04
N ALA A 971 -25.53 13.10 0.80
CA ALA A 971 -25.67 11.79 1.42
C ALA A 971 -26.98 11.74 2.23
N PRO A 972 -27.86 10.75 1.98
CA PRO A 972 -29.02 10.56 2.84
C PRO A 972 -28.53 10.25 4.26
N PRO A 973 -29.28 10.68 5.31
CA PRO A 973 -28.92 10.33 6.67
C PRO A 973 -28.81 8.81 6.81
N PRO A 974 -27.80 8.29 7.53
CA PRO A 974 -27.65 6.86 7.74
C PRO A 974 -28.95 6.28 8.31
N ARG A 975 -29.52 5.28 7.64
CA ARG A 975 -30.75 4.62 8.09
C ARG A 975 -30.51 4.02 9.48
N SER A 976 -31.36 4.36 10.44
CA SER A 976 -31.39 3.70 11.75
C SER A 976 -31.81 2.25 11.54
N ASN A 977 -31.04 1.30 12.10
CA ASN A 977 -31.51 -0.05 12.28
C ASN A 977 -32.49 -0.03 13.46
N ASP A 978 -33.78 0.05 13.18
CA ASP A 978 -34.80 -0.52 14.08
C ASP A 978 -34.84 -2.04 13.91
#